data_AF-A0A2P6NWX8-F1
#
_entry.id   AF-A0A2P6NWX8-F1
#
_cell.length_a   1.000
_cell.length_b   1.000
_cell.length_c   1.000
_cell.angle_alpha   90.00
_cell.angle_beta   90.00
_cell.angle_gamma   90.00
#
_symmetry.space_group_name_H-M   'P 1'
#
loop_
_entity.id
_entity.type
_entity.pdbx_description
1 polymer ?
#
loop_
_entity_poly.entity_id
_entity_poly.type
_entity_poly.pdbx_seq_one_letter_code
_entity_poly.pdbx_strand_id
1 'polypeptide(L)'
;MKRQKTEMLIYPHISPTILTPLVEQTQCLDDSTDKAVVIIGLPESGMPYVQLIDDLARVWLSGVLPLSEQISPMVAAFWRSVQEVGRGGQKKEEELCLSGQELHLKYRRTTSKGEVSVIITLKKATGKGVRSQSGIPSGLSSLVNIIEDNVIGRMLCLPQLTVSLTNVKTRGFHTFLAVCPNFAAFRNCSDPYDVRGRTPLDFGISTEESCSLYDAMHANLDPVTKTGIYTVHMQNYPGLSFCLAIREVSPGIFFTLAVIQNHTAAKVGPSHPTVAQIMNSQIWKRNHWDEIMENCLHYVNVHRQHASKVRLTVPANFVDDPASVFCYAYAGETDFLPSGNTDGFWWKSSRGTVSSGDTKRKYHYVDLPDGKRLRRRVMWKGDIKGLCMVEYRHFDNSSTESDKLMGPECMEWSRLLEQVYTTQQYLTSSFNKISAHFDMGDVRTEESFASEHVESYVNSILSSWASGHMGGSFLPSSTMNSPSKAKLMASESSSGLSSSLLESEFQELESTLERVGGDIDVELLSQKLYDHFSSTDRVIPLVNWLVKREMDRGGNFSAANLSTRTLQLLLDSDLAIKFAQNTSIDLDTIGPQFFRLLISSIDDTPVSFRRIILTIHQCTESNANTQPLPTVASYYCREILVPFLHSQQKEASAHALTIKFASFNQSSAHRPRSLKDALKKVSNGNPISPSEAPLVDSIREWFDRLMDEKEIITYERLIACSSMTETTTKEEDQKFTQWLNRTYGPSSALHDVHRTLLHRQLLDKMDSDSWRKIVDKPSENFSFYKFKEEGIPLMAGKTVAELKLSLEEAAAEWNRLIWDPEEDDLIKSYHTEPTANGTLLAVACLKLPSPFQNRIWSYYIDEVRSEKKIVRLNWNAPHPPTKGTVVGYVHLQGEMFEEVKPGITRVTSVYHGDVKGNFPEWLANLTIKQRSTKYRKVVQKMNRDRRLSLMSSGNYHS
;
A
#
# COMPACT_ATOMS: atom_id res chain seq x y z
N MET A 1 18.70 73.45 5.44
CA MET A 1 17.36 73.91 5.01
C MET A 1 16.48 72.69 4.77
N LYS A 2 15.36 72.62 5.51
CA LYS A 2 14.05 71.93 5.31
C LYS A 2 14.06 70.53 4.63
N ARG A 3 13.80 69.37 5.25
CA ARG A 3 12.69 68.85 6.12
C ARG A 3 11.27 68.90 5.51
N GLN A 4 10.75 67.73 5.10
CA GLN A 4 9.33 67.34 5.02
C GLN A 4 9.28 65.85 5.43
N LYS A 5 9.13 65.50 6.72
CA LYS A 5 7.88 65.25 7.48
C LYS A 5 6.93 64.22 6.83
N THR A 6 7.17 62.96 7.17
CA THR A 6 6.20 61.86 7.21
C THR A 6 5.22 62.11 8.37
N GLU A 7 3.93 62.20 8.08
CA GLU A 7 2.88 62.07 9.10
C GLU A 7 2.26 60.67 8.98
N MET A 8 2.34 59.96 10.10
CA MET A 8 1.87 58.62 10.34
C MET A 8 0.56 58.78 11.12
N LEU A 9 -0.59 58.50 10.50
CA LEU A 9 -1.88 58.47 11.18
C LEU A 9 -2.21 57.03 11.59
N ILE A 10 -2.06 56.78 12.89
CA ILE A 10 -2.64 55.64 13.59
C ILE A 10 -4.13 55.95 13.77
N TYR A 11 -5.02 55.08 13.26
CA TYR A 11 -6.44 55.08 13.62
C TYR A 11 -6.78 53.81 14.40
N PRO A 12 -7.22 53.92 15.67
CA PRO A 12 -7.94 52.87 16.36
C PRO A 12 -9.46 53.06 16.17
N HIS A 13 -10.18 51.95 15.97
CA HIS A 13 -11.65 51.82 15.98
C HIS A 13 -12.47 52.63 14.95
N ILE A 14 -13.09 51.92 14.00
CA ILE A 14 -14.26 52.44 13.26
C ILE A 14 -15.38 51.38 13.27
N SER A 15 -16.54 51.84 13.75
CA SER A 15 -17.88 51.23 13.69
C SER A 15 -18.41 51.21 12.23
N PRO A 16 -19.39 50.37 11.87
CA PRO A 16 -19.72 50.09 10.48
C PRO A 16 -20.66 51.16 9.90
N THR A 17 -20.17 52.14 9.14
CA THR A 17 -21.03 52.89 8.21
C THR A 17 -20.23 53.57 7.09
N ILE A 18 -20.76 53.46 5.88
CA ILE A 18 -20.45 54.20 4.64
C ILE A 18 -19.26 53.64 3.82
N LEU A 19 -19.59 52.78 2.86
CA LEU A 19 -18.81 52.55 1.64
C LEU A 19 -19.65 52.92 0.42
N THR A 20 -19.14 53.82 -0.40
CA THR A 20 -19.49 54.01 -1.82
C THR A 20 -18.29 54.68 -2.52
N PRO A 21 -18.11 54.55 -3.84
CA PRO A 21 -17.20 53.55 -4.40
C PRO A 21 -16.03 54.19 -5.15
N LEU A 22 -14.90 53.48 -5.19
CA LEU A 22 -13.86 53.68 -6.21
C LEU A 22 -13.77 52.36 -6.99
N VAL A 23 -14.65 52.24 -7.97
CA VAL A 23 -14.60 51.20 -9.01
C VAL A 23 -14.54 51.95 -10.33
N GLU A 24 -13.34 52.06 -10.89
CA GLU A 24 -13.19 52.15 -12.33
C GLU A 24 -12.06 51.22 -12.76
N GLN A 25 -12.42 50.30 -13.66
CA GLN A 25 -11.57 49.38 -14.43
C GLN A 25 -11.14 48.06 -13.76
N THR A 26 -12.12 47.20 -13.53
CA THR A 26 -11.99 45.77 -13.86
C THR A 26 -13.18 45.39 -14.73
N GLN A 27 -12.94 45.22 -16.03
CA GLN A 27 -13.96 44.81 -17.02
C GLN A 27 -14.48 43.40 -16.72
N CYS A 28 -15.79 43.21 -16.95
CA CYS A 28 -16.56 41.97 -16.97
C CYS A 28 -15.73 40.67 -16.97
N LEU A 29 -15.66 40.03 -15.82
CA LEU A 29 -15.49 38.58 -15.75
C LEU A 29 -16.87 37.96 -15.98
N ASP A 30 -16.90 37.04 -16.94
CA ASP A 30 -18.03 36.23 -17.35
C ASP A 30 -18.74 35.60 -16.13
N ASP A 31 -20.06 35.73 -16.01
CA ASP A 31 -20.94 35.17 -14.94
C ASP A 31 -20.93 33.62 -14.91
N SER A 32 -20.04 32.98 -15.66
CA SER A 32 -19.93 31.54 -15.87
C SER A 32 -18.99 30.82 -14.91
N THR A 33 -18.31 31.52 -13.98
CA THR A 33 -17.31 30.89 -13.11
C THR A 33 -17.78 30.75 -11.67
N ASP A 34 -18.06 29.50 -11.22
CA ASP A 34 -18.32 29.10 -9.81
C ASP A 34 -17.10 29.26 -8.88
N LYS A 35 -16.24 30.25 -9.14
CA LYS A 35 -14.98 30.47 -8.45
C LYS A 35 -14.94 31.88 -7.89
N ALA A 36 -14.49 31.99 -6.66
CA ALA A 36 -14.28 33.25 -5.97
C ALA A 36 -12.86 33.28 -5.37
N VAL A 37 -12.30 34.46 -5.13
CA VAL A 37 -10.93 34.65 -4.66
C VAL A 37 -10.89 35.71 -3.57
N VAL A 38 -10.22 35.38 -2.47
CA VAL A 38 -9.84 36.34 -1.42
C VAL A 38 -8.34 36.26 -1.19
N ILE A 39 -7.70 37.41 -1.01
CA ILE A 39 -6.29 37.56 -0.67
C ILE A 39 -6.22 38.14 0.73
N ILE A 40 -5.58 37.41 1.64
CA ILE A 40 -5.39 37.80 3.03
C ILE A 40 -3.92 38.15 3.26
N GLY A 41 -3.66 39.37 3.70
CA GLY A 41 -2.34 39.83 4.14
C GLY A 41 -2.05 39.40 5.57
N LEU A 42 -0.82 38.96 5.81
CA LEU A 42 -0.31 38.52 7.10
C LEU A 42 0.92 39.39 7.45
N PRO A 43 0.73 40.51 8.18
CA PRO A 43 1.85 41.35 8.56
C PRO A 43 2.76 40.64 9.57
N GLU A 44 4.05 40.99 9.61
CA GLU A 44 5.02 40.42 10.57
C GLU A 44 4.58 40.64 12.02
N SER A 45 3.91 41.76 12.28
CA SER A 45 3.26 42.06 13.54
C SER A 45 1.86 42.61 13.28
N GLY A 46 0.85 41.96 13.86
CA GLY A 46 -0.55 42.36 13.72
C GLY A 46 -1.49 41.21 13.38
N MET A 47 -2.77 41.55 13.23
CA MET A 47 -3.82 40.60 12.84
C MET A 47 -3.87 40.45 11.32
N PRO A 48 -4.25 39.27 10.81
CA PRO A 48 -4.56 39.08 9.39
C PRO A 48 -5.59 40.10 8.91
N TYR A 49 -5.43 40.61 7.69
CA TYR A 49 -6.36 41.56 7.08
C TYR A 49 -6.66 41.19 5.63
N VAL A 50 -7.87 41.49 5.15
CA VAL A 50 -8.26 41.21 3.77
C VAL A 50 -7.64 42.27 2.85
N GLN A 51 -6.70 41.87 1.98
CA GLN A 51 -6.07 42.76 0.99
C GLN A 51 -6.96 42.96 -0.23
N LEU A 52 -7.55 41.87 -0.72
CA LEU A 52 -8.43 41.88 -1.89
C LEU A 52 -9.51 40.82 -1.69
N ILE A 53 -10.73 41.14 -2.09
CA ILE A 53 -11.84 40.19 -2.06
C ILE A 53 -12.77 40.48 -3.22
N ASP A 54 -13.10 39.46 -4.01
CA ASP A 54 -14.15 39.59 -5.01
C ASP A 54 -15.55 39.55 -4.36
N ASP A 55 -16.57 39.99 -5.11
CA ASP A 55 -17.90 40.13 -4.56
C ASP A 55 -18.53 38.78 -4.18
N LEU A 56 -18.19 37.69 -4.90
CA LEU A 56 -18.66 36.34 -4.60
C LEU A 56 -18.05 35.81 -3.29
N ALA A 57 -16.75 35.97 -3.08
CA ALA A 57 -16.05 35.58 -1.86
C ALA A 57 -16.55 36.40 -0.67
N ARG A 58 -16.86 37.68 -0.88
CA ARG A 58 -17.46 38.53 0.15
C ARG A 58 -18.81 37.99 0.62
N VAL A 59 -19.64 37.52 -0.31
CA VAL A 59 -20.93 36.89 0.02
C VAL A 59 -20.72 35.55 0.72
N TRP A 60 -19.90 34.67 0.15
CA TRP A 60 -19.71 33.30 0.65
C TRP A 60 -19.00 33.23 2.01
N LEU A 61 -18.07 34.13 2.28
CA LEU A 61 -17.32 34.19 3.53
C LEU A 61 -17.84 35.24 4.53
N SER A 62 -19.02 35.82 4.29
CA SER A 62 -19.60 36.88 5.14
C SER A 62 -19.73 36.49 6.62
N GLY A 63 -19.94 35.20 6.91
CA GLY A 63 -20.01 34.67 8.29
C GLY A 63 -18.66 34.37 8.95
N VAL A 64 -17.54 34.50 8.23
CA VAL A 64 -16.20 34.10 8.70
C VAL A 64 -15.18 35.22 8.68
N LEU A 65 -15.32 36.16 7.74
CA LEU A 65 -14.40 37.31 7.60
C LEU A 65 -14.45 38.30 8.76
N PRO A 66 -15.62 38.60 9.38
CA PRO A 66 -15.62 39.44 10.56
C PRO A 66 -14.90 38.71 11.71
N LEU A 67 -13.78 39.27 12.16
CA LEU A 67 -13.13 38.89 13.42
C LEU A 67 -14.03 39.35 14.58
N SER A 68 -15.14 38.63 14.78
CA SER A 68 -16.02 38.79 15.94
C SER A 68 -15.32 38.24 17.19
N GLU A 69 -15.57 38.86 18.35
CA GLU A 69 -15.09 38.36 19.65
C GLU A 69 -15.67 36.98 20.00
N GLN A 70 -16.80 36.61 19.40
CA GLN A 70 -17.37 35.26 19.50
C GLN A 70 -16.96 34.44 18.27
N ILE A 71 -15.80 33.79 18.38
CA ILE A 71 -15.24 32.95 17.31
C ILE A 71 -15.94 31.58 17.34
N SER A 72 -16.81 31.32 16.37
CA SER A 72 -17.32 29.96 16.18
C SER A 72 -16.14 29.01 15.87
N PRO A 73 -16.21 27.71 16.24
CA PRO A 73 -15.12 26.75 15.96
C PRO A 73 -14.71 26.71 14.48
N MET A 74 -15.67 26.97 13.58
CA MET A 74 -15.45 27.03 12.14
C MET A 74 -14.67 28.29 11.73
N VAL A 75 -14.99 29.44 12.32
CA VAL A 75 -14.22 30.67 12.12
C VAL A 75 -12.78 30.49 12.62
N ALA A 76 -12.61 29.86 13.79
CA ALA A 76 -11.28 29.52 14.30
C ALA A 76 -10.52 28.56 13.36
N ALA A 77 -11.20 27.57 12.78
CA ALA A 77 -10.59 26.61 11.86
C ALA A 77 -10.11 27.29 10.57
N PHE A 78 -10.96 28.11 9.93
CA PHE A 78 -10.58 28.87 8.73
C PHE A 78 -9.36 29.75 8.99
N TRP A 79 -9.37 30.56 10.06
CA TRP A 79 -8.24 31.45 10.36
C TRP A 79 -6.97 30.68 10.75
N ARG A 80 -7.09 29.50 11.37
CA ARG A 80 -5.95 28.61 11.63
C ARG A 80 -5.32 28.11 10.33
N SER A 81 -6.13 27.69 9.36
CA SER A 81 -5.66 27.30 8.02
C SER A 81 -4.91 28.43 7.33
N VAL A 82 -5.45 29.65 7.38
CA VAL A 82 -4.80 30.84 6.81
C VAL A 82 -3.45 31.11 7.46
N GLN A 83 -3.37 31.07 8.80
CA GLN A 83 -2.11 31.28 9.52
C GLN A 83 -1.09 30.17 9.26
N GLU A 84 -1.54 28.91 9.21
CA GLU A 84 -0.70 27.75 8.91
C GLU A 84 -0.05 27.89 7.53
N VAL A 85 -0.85 28.19 6.50
CA VAL A 85 -0.36 28.40 5.14
C VAL A 85 0.56 29.63 5.09
N GLY A 86 0.22 30.70 5.79
CA GLY A 86 1.07 31.88 5.91
C GLY A 86 2.48 31.59 6.44
N ARG A 87 2.58 30.70 7.44
CA ARG A 87 3.84 30.26 8.05
C ARG A 87 4.61 29.24 7.20
N GLY A 88 4.09 28.86 6.03
CA GLY A 88 4.73 27.88 5.13
C GLY A 88 4.30 26.43 5.37
N GLY A 89 3.18 26.20 6.07
CA GLY A 89 2.58 24.86 6.20
C GLY A 89 2.13 24.29 4.85
N GLN A 90 1.97 22.96 4.80
CA GLN A 90 1.66 22.24 3.56
C GLN A 90 0.17 22.19 3.19
N LYS A 91 -0.73 22.75 4.01
CA LYS A 91 -2.19 22.70 3.75
C LYS A 91 -2.54 23.40 2.45
N LYS A 92 -2.95 22.64 1.43
CA LYS A 92 -3.29 23.17 0.10
C LYS A 92 -4.79 23.38 -0.10
N GLU A 93 -5.62 22.55 0.52
CA GLU A 93 -7.07 22.53 0.28
C GLU A 93 -7.85 22.27 1.59
N GLU A 94 -9.10 22.74 1.68
CA GLU A 94 -10.02 22.52 2.79
C GLU A 94 -11.47 22.64 2.33
N GLU A 95 -12.38 21.90 2.94
CA GLU A 95 -13.82 22.05 2.73
C GLU A 95 -14.46 22.73 3.94
N LEU A 96 -15.27 23.76 3.69
CA LEU A 96 -16.00 24.49 4.73
C LEU A 96 -17.49 24.51 4.39
N CYS A 97 -18.33 24.17 5.37
CA CYS A 97 -19.78 24.27 5.25
C CYS A 97 -20.27 25.59 5.87
N LEU A 98 -20.50 26.61 5.07
CA LEU A 98 -20.91 27.95 5.52
C LEU A 98 -22.31 28.27 5.06
N SER A 99 -23.19 28.63 5.99
CA SER A 99 -24.58 29.01 5.71
C SER A 99 -25.33 27.96 4.87
N GLY A 100 -25.02 26.67 5.11
CA GLY A 100 -25.60 25.55 4.36
C GLY A 100 -25.03 25.34 2.95
N GLN A 101 -23.93 26.02 2.60
CA GLN A 101 -23.19 25.82 1.35
C GLN A 101 -21.84 25.17 1.64
N GLU A 102 -21.51 24.13 0.89
CA GLU A 102 -20.18 23.53 0.91
C GLU A 102 -19.26 24.29 -0.05
N LEU A 103 -18.19 24.84 0.51
CA LEU A 103 -17.17 25.58 -0.21
C LEU A 103 -15.88 24.77 -0.17
N HIS A 104 -15.29 24.56 -1.34
CA HIS A 104 -13.95 24.01 -1.47
C HIS A 104 -12.95 25.16 -1.58
N LEU A 105 -12.05 25.26 -0.61
CA LEU A 105 -11.04 26.32 -0.50
C LEU A 105 -9.68 25.76 -0.90
N LYS A 106 -9.01 26.46 -1.82
CA LYS A 106 -7.62 26.17 -2.20
C LYS A 106 -6.73 27.33 -1.76
N TYR A 107 -5.70 27.02 -1.00
CA TYR A 107 -4.77 27.99 -0.44
C TYR A 107 -3.47 28.04 -1.23
N ARG A 108 -2.95 29.25 -1.43
CA ARG A 108 -1.63 29.50 -2.02
C ARG A 108 -0.93 30.64 -1.29
N ARG A 109 0.22 30.33 -0.68
CA ARG A 109 1.12 31.33 -0.10
C ARG A 109 1.83 32.11 -1.19
N THR A 110 1.93 33.42 -1.01
CA THR A 110 2.76 34.32 -1.82
C THR A 110 3.51 35.30 -0.93
N THR A 111 4.61 35.85 -1.41
CA THR A 111 5.39 36.88 -0.70
C THR A 111 5.68 38.00 -1.67
N SER A 112 5.22 39.21 -1.35
CA SER A 112 5.41 40.40 -2.19
C SER A 112 5.95 41.53 -1.32
N LYS A 113 7.09 42.10 -1.71
CA LYS A 113 7.78 43.17 -0.97
C LYS A 113 8.04 42.86 0.52
N GLY A 114 8.29 41.59 0.84
CA GLY A 114 8.54 41.14 2.21
C GLY A 114 7.28 40.82 3.02
N GLU A 115 6.08 41.21 2.55
CA GLU A 115 4.83 40.82 3.20
C GLU A 115 4.35 39.47 2.71
N VAL A 116 3.85 38.65 3.63
CA VAL A 116 3.25 37.35 3.33
C VAL A 116 1.77 37.54 3.07
N SER A 117 1.28 36.97 1.97
CA SER A 117 -0.16 36.91 1.69
C SER A 117 -0.59 35.47 1.39
N VAL A 118 -1.83 35.14 1.72
CA VAL A 118 -2.46 33.86 1.39
C VAL A 118 -3.59 34.14 0.42
N ILE A 119 -3.47 33.60 -0.80
CA ILE A 119 -4.51 33.60 -1.82
C ILE A 119 -5.39 32.39 -1.58
N ILE A 120 -6.68 32.62 -1.43
CA ILE A 120 -7.68 31.58 -1.20
C ILE A 120 -8.63 31.60 -2.39
N THR A 121 -8.63 30.53 -3.18
CA THR A 121 -9.61 30.32 -4.25
C THR A 121 -10.73 29.45 -3.69
N LEU A 122 -11.92 30.01 -3.63
CA LEU A 122 -13.13 29.30 -3.27
C LEU A 122 -13.79 28.77 -4.53
N LYS A 123 -14.29 27.54 -4.45
CA LYS A 123 -15.19 26.99 -5.44
C LYS A 123 -16.42 26.49 -4.72
N LYS A 124 -17.61 26.94 -5.14
CA LYS A 124 -18.85 26.35 -4.63
C LYS A 124 -18.91 24.92 -5.11
N ALA A 125 -19.16 23.96 -4.20
CA ALA A 125 -19.44 22.60 -4.62
C ALA A 125 -20.74 22.63 -5.45
N THR A 126 -20.61 22.59 -6.77
CA THR A 126 -21.77 22.65 -7.69
C THR A 126 -22.49 21.32 -7.70
N GLY A 127 -23.27 21.08 -6.65
CA GLY A 127 -24.24 20.01 -6.60
C GLY A 127 -25.41 20.28 -7.54
N LYS A 128 -25.27 19.91 -8.82
CA LYS A 128 -26.43 19.48 -9.64
C LYS A 128 -26.87 18.06 -9.31
N GLY A 129 -26.14 17.34 -8.45
CA GLY A 129 -26.64 16.16 -7.77
C GLY A 129 -27.42 16.56 -6.53
N VAL A 130 -28.63 16.02 -6.40
CA VAL A 130 -29.41 15.86 -5.15
C VAL A 130 -28.52 16.05 -3.92
N ARG A 131 -28.84 16.99 -3.03
CA ARG A 131 -28.23 17.08 -1.68
C ARG A 131 -28.00 15.65 -1.21
N SER A 132 -26.76 15.19 -1.09
CA SER A 132 -26.47 13.88 -0.53
C SER A 132 -27.06 13.89 0.88
N GLN A 133 -28.28 13.35 1.03
CA GLN A 133 -29.10 13.48 2.24
C GLN A 133 -28.43 12.87 3.48
N SER A 134 -27.28 12.25 3.32
CA SER A 134 -26.62 11.41 4.29
C SER A 134 -25.39 12.03 4.97
N GLY A 135 -24.93 13.23 4.55
CA GLY A 135 -23.73 13.85 5.15
C GLY A 135 -22.46 13.00 5.01
N ILE A 136 -22.42 12.14 3.99
CA ILE A 136 -21.31 11.23 3.70
C ILE A 136 -20.29 11.99 2.83
N PRO A 137 -19.00 12.04 3.22
CA PRO A 137 -17.94 12.57 2.36
C PRO A 137 -17.91 11.85 1.01
N SER A 138 -17.74 12.60 -0.07
CA SER A 138 -17.87 12.07 -1.44
C SER A 138 -16.96 10.86 -1.70
N GLY A 139 -15.77 10.81 -1.12
CA GLY A 139 -14.82 9.70 -1.27
C GLY A 139 -15.19 8.41 -0.52
N LEU A 140 -16.20 8.45 0.36
CA LEU A 140 -16.67 7.27 1.12
C LEU A 140 -17.93 6.61 0.52
N SER A 141 -18.47 7.15 -0.58
CA SER A 141 -19.70 6.65 -1.20
C SER A 141 -19.61 5.18 -1.60
N SER A 142 -18.47 4.73 -2.13
CA SER A 142 -18.25 3.33 -2.51
C SER A 142 -18.22 2.40 -1.28
N LEU A 143 -17.53 2.82 -0.21
CA LEU A 143 -17.47 2.08 1.06
C LEU A 143 -18.86 1.90 1.68
N VAL A 144 -19.71 2.91 1.60
CA VAL A 144 -21.09 2.87 2.10
C VAL A 144 -21.88 1.75 1.43
N ASN A 145 -21.84 1.67 0.09
CA ASN A 145 -22.52 0.62 -0.66
C ASN A 145 -21.98 -0.77 -0.29
N ILE A 146 -20.65 -0.91 -0.18
CA ILE A 146 -19.99 -2.18 0.22
C ILE A 146 -20.48 -2.66 1.59
N ILE A 147 -20.65 -1.73 2.54
CA ILE A 147 -21.13 -2.02 3.90
C ILE A 147 -22.60 -2.45 3.87
N GLU A 148 -23.45 -1.69 3.20
CA GLU A 148 -24.90 -1.94 3.13
C GLU A 148 -25.25 -3.22 2.35
N ASP A 149 -24.48 -3.55 1.32
CA ASP A 149 -24.60 -4.79 0.55
C ASP A 149 -23.97 -6.01 1.27
N ASN A 150 -23.49 -5.83 2.50
CA ASN A 150 -22.85 -6.84 3.33
C ASN A 150 -21.71 -7.60 2.62
N VAL A 151 -20.97 -6.94 1.72
CA VAL A 151 -19.92 -7.59 0.92
C VAL A 151 -18.85 -8.16 1.85
N ILE A 152 -18.47 -7.40 2.88
CA ILE A 152 -17.44 -7.80 3.86
C ILE A 152 -17.88 -9.02 4.68
N GLY A 153 -19.11 -9.04 5.20
CA GLY A 153 -19.62 -10.17 5.98
C GLY A 153 -19.71 -11.47 5.17
N ARG A 154 -20.17 -11.36 3.91
CA ARG A 154 -20.19 -12.49 2.97
C ARG A 154 -18.79 -12.99 2.63
N MET A 155 -17.87 -12.07 2.35
CA MET A 155 -16.49 -12.42 1.98
C MET A 155 -15.76 -13.17 3.11
N LEU A 156 -16.00 -12.78 4.35
CA LEU A 156 -15.33 -13.40 5.49
C LEU A 156 -16.01 -14.68 5.96
N CYS A 157 -17.16 -15.04 5.37
CA CYS A 157 -18.05 -16.10 5.84
C CYS A 157 -18.44 -15.94 7.32
N LEU A 158 -18.73 -14.69 7.71
CA LEU A 158 -19.08 -14.30 9.07
C LEU A 158 -20.52 -13.76 9.13
N PRO A 159 -21.54 -14.63 9.20
CA PRO A 159 -22.94 -14.19 9.17
C PRO A 159 -23.32 -13.30 10.37
N GLN A 160 -22.60 -13.36 11.48
CA GLN A 160 -22.80 -12.53 12.67
C GLN A 160 -21.96 -11.24 12.68
N LEU A 161 -21.14 -11.00 11.65
CA LEU A 161 -20.36 -9.77 11.57
C LEU A 161 -21.30 -8.60 11.32
N THR A 162 -21.19 -7.61 12.19
CA THR A 162 -21.80 -6.30 11.99
C THR A 162 -20.72 -5.32 11.55
N VAL A 163 -21.04 -4.51 10.55
CA VAL A 163 -20.13 -3.51 9.99
C VAL A 163 -20.85 -2.19 10.00
N SER A 164 -20.16 -1.14 10.42
CA SER A 164 -20.71 0.22 10.41
C SER A 164 -19.64 1.25 10.07
N LEU A 165 -20.10 2.36 9.48
CA LEU A 165 -19.36 3.58 9.27
C LEU A 165 -20.03 4.66 10.10
N THR A 166 -19.31 5.27 11.03
CA THR A 166 -19.87 6.24 11.98
C THR A 166 -19.10 7.55 11.96
N ASN A 167 -19.80 8.68 12.06
CA ASN A 167 -19.19 10.01 12.23
C ASN A 167 -19.30 10.42 13.69
N VAL A 168 -18.16 10.43 14.38
CA VAL A 168 -17.99 10.72 15.79
C VAL A 168 -17.38 12.11 15.96
N LYS A 169 -18.23 13.13 15.93
CA LYS A 169 -17.80 14.54 16.06
C LYS A 169 -17.50 14.93 17.50
N THR A 170 -18.29 14.41 18.45
CA THR A 170 -18.26 14.82 19.85
C THR A 170 -18.49 13.63 20.77
N ARG A 171 -17.89 13.65 21.96
CA ARG A 171 -18.08 12.61 22.98
C ARG A 171 -19.57 12.38 23.26
N GLY A 172 -20.01 11.13 23.18
CA GLY A 172 -21.40 10.73 23.42
C GLY A 172 -22.36 10.96 22.25
N PHE A 173 -21.93 11.55 21.14
CA PHE A 173 -22.76 11.79 19.98
C PHE A 173 -22.04 11.37 18.69
N HIS A 174 -22.58 10.33 18.06
CA HIS A 174 -22.15 9.90 16.73
C HIS A 174 -23.35 9.63 15.84
N THR A 175 -23.16 9.77 14.54
CA THR A 175 -24.20 9.48 13.53
C THR A 175 -23.76 8.30 12.66
N PHE A 176 -24.65 7.38 12.37
CA PHE A 176 -24.39 6.28 11.45
C PHE A 176 -24.43 6.78 10.01
N LEU A 177 -23.33 6.61 9.27
CA LEU A 177 -23.23 6.95 7.85
C LEU A 177 -23.63 5.79 6.95
N ALA A 178 -23.29 4.56 7.37
CA ALA A 178 -23.64 3.31 6.71
C ALA A 178 -23.59 2.17 7.73
N VAL A 179 -24.43 1.15 7.56
CA VAL A 179 -24.40 -0.07 8.38
C VAL A 179 -24.69 -1.29 7.52
N CYS A 180 -24.25 -2.48 7.91
CA CYS A 180 -24.65 -3.68 7.18
C CYS A 180 -26.04 -4.18 7.61
N PRO A 181 -26.69 -5.08 6.83
CA PRO A 181 -28.00 -5.64 7.15
C PRO A 181 -28.07 -6.32 8.52
N ASN A 182 -26.99 -6.96 8.95
CA ASN A 182 -26.92 -7.59 10.28
C ASN A 182 -27.02 -6.55 11.41
N PHE A 183 -26.40 -5.38 11.23
CA PHE A 183 -26.50 -4.30 12.20
C PHE A 183 -27.90 -3.67 12.19
N ALA A 184 -28.47 -3.45 11.00
CA ALA A 184 -29.83 -2.93 10.85
C ALA A 184 -30.86 -3.87 11.52
N ALA A 185 -30.76 -5.17 11.25
CA ALA A 185 -31.60 -6.19 11.89
C ALA A 185 -31.40 -6.24 13.41
N PHE A 186 -30.16 -6.14 13.91
CA PHE A 186 -29.88 -6.03 15.34
C PHE A 186 -30.54 -4.81 15.99
N ARG A 187 -30.76 -3.73 15.22
CA ARG A 187 -31.45 -2.51 15.63
C ARG A 187 -32.93 -2.48 15.24
N ASN A 188 -33.52 -3.61 14.87
CA ASN A 188 -34.91 -3.74 14.42
C ASN A 188 -35.29 -2.80 13.25
N CYS A 189 -34.33 -2.51 12.37
CA CYS A 189 -34.57 -1.80 11.12
C CYS A 189 -34.67 -2.80 9.97
N SER A 190 -35.63 -2.57 9.06
CA SER A 190 -35.84 -3.42 7.87
C SER A 190 -34.72 -3.29 6.85
N ASP A 191 -34.19 -2.08 6.68
CA ASP A 191 -33.20 -1.76 5.66
C ASP A 191 -31.98 -1.04 6.30
N PRO A 192 -30.73 -1.40 5.92
CA PRO A 192 -29.55 -0.60 6.24
C PRO A 192 -29.68 0.91 6.04
N TYR A 193 -30.36 1.33 4.97
CA TYR A 193 -30.55 2.73 4.62
C TYR A 193 -31.32 3.49 5.70
N ASP A 194 -32.26 2.82 6.39
CA ASP A 194 -33.09 3.43 7.44
C ASP A 194 -32.27 3.91 8.64
N VAL A 195 -31.04 3.41 8.80
CA VAL A 195 -30.12 3.74 9.90
C VAL A 195 -29.29 4.98 9.58
N ARG A 196 -29.19 5.41 8.31
CA ARG A 196 -28.38 6.57 7.91
C ARG A 196 -28.84 7.85 8.62
N GLY A 197 -27.86 8.62 9.11
CA GLY A 197 -28.07 9.87 9.83
C GLY A 197 -28.62 9.71 11.25
N ARG A 198 -29.08 8.52 11.64
CA ARG A 198 -29.52 8.25 13.01
C ARG A 198 -28.34 8.23 13.97
N THR A 199 -28.65 8.43 15.24
CA THR A 199 -27.73 8.48 16.36
C THR A 199 -28.01 7.30 17.30
N PRO A 200 -27.10 6.99 18.25
CA PRO A 200 -27.35 6.03 19.32
C PRO A 200 -28.68 6.24 20.05
N LEU A 201 -29.07 7.51 20.28
CA LEU A 201 -30.29 7.87 20.99
C LEU A 201 -31.54 7.40 20.26
N ASP A 202 -31.54 7.42 18.92
CA ASP A 202 -32.65 6.95 18.08
C ASP A 202 -32.88 5.43 18.21
N PHE A 203 -31.87 4.70 18.72
CA PHE A 203 -31.92 3.27 19.02
C PHE A 203 -32.04 2.96 20.52
N GLY A 204 -32.38 3.96 21.35
CA GLY A 204 -32.53 3.81 22.80
C GLY A 204 -31.23 3.65 23.57
N ILE A 205 -30.07 3.89 22.94
CA ILE A 205 -28.77 3.87 23.63
C ILE A 205 -28.61 5.19 24.38
N SER A 206 -28.34 5.12 25.69
CA SER A 206 -28.22 6.33 26.51
C SER A 206 -26.98 7.15 26.14
N THR A 207 -27.00 8.46 26.41
CA THR A 207 -25.83 9.32 26.20
C THR A 207 -24.64 8.86 27.03
N GLU A 208 -24.85 8.33 28.25
CA GLU A 208 -23.80 7.80 29.12
C GLU A 208 -23.13 6.57 28.52
N GLU A 209 -23.92 5.65 27.97
CA GLU A 209 -23.40 4.46 27.29
C GLU A 209 -22.65 4.85 26.00
N SER A 210 -23.17 5.79 25.22
CA SER A 210 -22.49 6.36 24.06
C SER A 210 -21.17 7.05 24.43
N CYS A 211 -21.11 7.75 25.59
CA CYS A 211 -19.87 8.30 26.13
C CYS A 211 -18.87 7.21 26.51
N SER A 212 -19.35 6.12 27.09
CA SER A 212 -18.51 4.98 27.48
C SER A 212 -17.91 4.28 26.26
N LEU A 213 -18.70 4.11 25.18
CA LEU A 213 -18.21 3.62 23.89
C LEU A 213 -17.14 4.54 23.30
N TYR A 214 -17.38 5.86 23.33
CA TYR A 214 -16.41 6.86 22.88
C TYR A 214 -15.10 6.78 23.65
N ASP A 215 -15.17 6.70 24.98
CA ASP A 215 -14.00 6.63 25.85
C ASP A 215 -13.22 5.33 25.62
N ALA A 216 -13.91 4.20 25.49
CA ALA A 216 -13.29 2.91 25.16
C ALA A 216 -12.63 2.94 23.77
N MET A 217 -13.28 3.55 22.78
CA MET A 217 -12.77 3.74 21.43
C MET A 217 -11.44 4.51 21.45
N HIS A 218 -11.42 5.69 22.09
CA HIS A 218 -10.22 6.54 22.12
C HIS A 218 -9.12 5.99 23.04
N ALA A 219 -9.45 5.27 24.10
CA ALA A 219 -8.46 4.63 24.97
C ALA A 219 -7.70 3.48 24.28
N ASN A 220 -8.32 2.82 23.30
CA ASN A 220 -7.74 1.69 22.57
C ASN A 220 -7.29 2.05 21.15
N LEU A 221 -7.40 3.31 20.73
CA LEU A 221 -6.96 3.77 19.41
C LEU A 221 -5.45 4.03 19.43
N ASP A 222 -4.71 3.34 18.57
CA ASP A 222 -3.30 3.64 18.33
C ASP A 222 -3.18 5.03 17.65
N PRO A 223 -2.39 5.95 18.20
CA PRO A 223 -2.32 7.32 17.70
C PRO A 223 -1.67 7.44 16.33
N VAL A 224 -0.85 6.45 15.93
CA VAL A 224 -0.10 6.42 14.67
C VAL A 224 -0.93 5.73 13.59
N THR A 225 -1.38 4.50 13.84
CA THR A 225 -2.12 3.72 12.83
C THR A 225 -3.59 4.10 12.75
N LYS A 226 -4.12 4.78 13.77
CA LYS A 226 -5.55 5.10 13.92
C LYS A 226 -6.44 3.86 13.91
N THR A 227 -5.93 2.74 14.43
CA THR A 227 -6.66 1.48 14.58
C THR A 227 -6.79 1.09 16.04
N GLY A 228 -7.80 0.30 16.37
CA GLY A 228 -8.00 -0.20 17.74
C GLY A 228 -8.78 -1.51 17.75
N ILE A 229 -8.47 -2.40 18.69
CA ILE A 229 -9.21 -3.65 18.90
C ILE A 229 -9.49 -3.77 20.39
N TYR A 230 -10.76 -3.92 20.76
CA TYR A 230 -11.19 -3.98 22.15
C TYR A 230 -12.58 -4.62 22.24
N THR A 231 -12.97 -5.03 23.45
CA THR A 231 -14.30 -5.59 23.71
C THR A 231 -15.06 -4.68 24.65
N VAL A 232 -16.32 -4.42 24.35
CA VAL A 232 -17.21 -3.60 25.18
C VAL A 232 -18.44 -4.40 25.60
N HIS A 233 -18.90 -4.13 26.81
CA HIS A 233 -20.15 -4.64 27.35
C HIS A 233 -21.14 -3.48 27.42
N MET A 234 -22.28 -3.65 26.75
CA MET A 234 -23.33 -2.62 26.71
C MET A 234 -24.35 -2.90 27.81
N GLN A 235 -24.65 -1.89 28.63
CA GLN A 235 -25.62 -2.00 29.72
C GLN A 235 -27.03 -2.31 29.22
N ASN A 236 -27.40 -1.75 28.06
CA ASN A 236 -28.69 -1.99 27.42
C ASN A 236 -28.83 -3.39 26.81
N TYR A 237 -27.72 -4.13 26.71
CA TYR A 237 -27.69 -5.49 26.17
C TYR A 237 -27.00 -6.43 27.17
N PRO A 238 -27.62 -6.67 28.35
CA PRO A 238 -27.04 -7.52 29.36
C PRO A 238 -26.79 -8.92 28.81
N GLY A 239 -25.58 -9.43 29.01
CA GLY A 239 -25.17 -10.73 28.49
C GLY A 239 -24.66 -10.72 27.05
N LEU A 240 -24.67 -9.57 26.36
CA LEU A 240 -23.95 -9.41 25.10
C LEU A 240 -22.57 -8.80 25.33
N SER A 241 -21.58 -9.24 24.57
CA SER A 241 -20.31 -8.52 24.42
C SER A 241 -20.04 -8.23 22.95
N PHE A 242 -19.53 -7.05 22.68
CA PHE A 242 -19.18 -6.59 21.34
C PHE A 242 -17.68 -6.57 21.22
N CYS A 243 -17.13 -7.49 20.42
CA CYS A 243 -15.72 -7.45 20.07
C CYS A 243 -15.56 -6.54 18.86
N LEU A 244 -14.89 -5.41 19.04
CA LEU A 244 -14.78 -4.32 18.08
C LEU A 244 -13.37 -4.26 17.51
N ALA A 245 -13.26 -4.13 16.19
CA ALA A 245 -12.07 -3.61 15.52
C ALA A 245 -12.45 -2.34 14.77
N ILE A 246 -11.74 -1.26 15.03
CA ILE A 246 -12.02 0.07 14.51
C ILE A 246 -10.84 0.61 13.72
N ARG A 247 -11.12 1.48 12.75
CA ARG A 247 -10.14 2.31 12.05
C ARG A 247 -10.73 3.69 11.76
N GLU A 248 -10.00 4.74 12.07
CA GLU A 248 -10.34 6.10 11.61
C GLU A 248 -9.95 6.19 10.13
N VAL A 249 -10.94 6.29 9.23
CA VAL A 249 -10.72 6.33 7.77
C VAL A 249 -10.63 7.76 7.23
N SER A 250 -11.23 8.69 7.95
CA SER A 250 -11.18 10.14 7.72
C SER A 250 -11.37 10.81 9.09
N PRO A 251 -10.89 12.04 9.35
CA PRO A 251 -10.96 12.66 10.67
C PRO A 251 -12.39 12.62 11.27
N GLY A 252 -12.54 11.93 12.40
CA GLY A 252 -13.82 11.72 13.07
C GLY A 252 -14.75 10.67 12.44
N ILE A 253 -14.35 10.00 11.35
CA ILE A 253 -15.12 8.94 10.71
C ILE A 253 -14.45 7.58 10.96
N PHE A 254 -15.18 6.70 11.64
CA PHE A 254 -14.70 5.40 12.05
C PHE A 254 -15.41 4.28 11.30
N PHE A 255 -14.60 3.45 10.65
CA PHE A 255 -15.02 2.16 10.12
C PHE A 255 -14.89 1.11 11.25
N THR A 256 -16.01 0.48 11.60
CA THR A 256 -16.10 -0.44 12.75
C THR A 256 -16.59 -1.81 12.30
N LEU A 257 -15.81 -2.83 12.61
CA LEU A 257 -16.17 -4.24 12.53
C LEU A 257 -16.50 -4.72 13.93
N ALA A 258 -17.67 -5.33 14.10
CA ALA A 258 -18.16 -5.75 15.39
C ALA A 258 -18.74 -7.17 15.31
N VAL A 259 -18.29 -8.04 16.21
CA VAL A 259 -18.90 -9.37 16.40
C VAL A 259 -19.62 -9.37 17.73
N ILE A 260 -20.91 -9.70 17.68
CA ILE A 260 -21.78 -9.75 18.85
C ILE A 260 -21.78 -11.17 19.40
N GLN A 261 -21.35 -11.33 20.66
CA GLN A 261 -21.42 -12.60 21.37
C GLN A 261 -22.54 -12.55 22.39
N ASN A 262 -23.39 -13.58 22.41
CA ASN A 262 -24.43 -13.74 23.42
C ASN A 262 -24.00 -14.79 24.45
N HIS A 263 -23.66 -14.32 25.66
CA HIS A 263 -23.27 -15.15 26.80
C HIS A 263 -24.45 -15.77 27.55
N THR A 264 -25.67 -15.27 27.30
CA THR A 264 -26.90 -15.75 27.95
C THR A 264 -27.67 -16.79 27.14
N ALA A 265 -27.43 -16.87 25.83
CA ALA A 265 -27.99 -17.92 25.00
C ALA A 265 -27.34 -19.25 25.38
N ALA A 266 -28.00 -20.02 26.26
CA ALA A 266 -27.70 -21.43 26.42
C ALA A 266 -27.70 -22.04 25.02
N LYS A 267 -26.60 -22.71 24.62
CA LYS A 267 -26.55 -23.43 23.35
C LYS A 267 -27.59 -24.55 23.40
N VAL A 268 -28.83 -24.28 22.99
CA VAL A 268 -29.90 -25.27 22.87
C VAL A 268 -29.65 -26.02 21.56
N GLY A 269 -28.70 -26.94 21.60
CA GLY A 269 -28.36 -27.80 20.48
C GLY A 269 -27.21 -28.74 20.86
N PRO A 270 -27.17 -29.97 20.32
CA PRO A 270 -26.02 -30.84 20.50
C PRO A 270 -24.77 -30.10 20.00
N SER A 271 -23.76 -29.98 20.86
CA SER A 271 -22.46 -29.40 20.51
C SER A 271 -21.99 -29.99 19.19
N HIS A 272 -21.70 -29.17 18.17
CA HIS A 272 -21.13 -29.66 16.92
C HIS A 272 -19.90 -30.52 17.24
N PRO A 273 -19.80 -31.77 16.76
CA PRO A 273 -18.73 -32.70 17.11
C PRO A 273 -17.41 -32.39 16.38
N THR A 274 -17.17 -31.13 16.03
CA THR A 274 -15.95 -30.68 15.37
C THR A 274 -15.07 -30.00 16.42
N VAL A 275 -14.61 -30.79 17.38
CA VAL A 275 -13.53 -30.39 18.27
C VAL A 275 -12.31 -30.20 17.39
N ALA A 276 -12.01 -28.96 17.01
CA ALA A 276 -10.66 -28.61 16.65
C ALA A 276 -9.85 -28.94 17.91
N GLN A 277 -9.17 -30.10 17.91
CA GLN A 277 -8.17 -30.41 18.93
C GLN A 277 -7.31 -29.16 19.06
N ILE A 278 -7.39 -28.48 20.21
CA ILE A 278 -6.45 -27.42 20.56
C ILE A 278 -5.09 -28.06 20.31
N MET A 279 -4.38 -27.55 19.29
CA MET A 279 -3.12 -28.15 18.85
C MET A 279 -2.24 -28.34 20.08
N ASN A 280 -1.84 -29.59 20.33
CA ASN A 280 -1.05 -29.97 21.49
C ASN A 280 0.17 -29.02 21.61
N SER A 281 0.28 -28.33 22.75
CA SER A 281 1.24 -27.25 23.07
C SER A 281 0.97 -25.87 22.45
N GLN A 282 0.03 -25.12 23.04
CA GLN A 282 -0.01 -23.67 22.84
C GLN A 282 0.89 -22.96 23.86
N ILE A 283 1.62 -21.94 23.41
CA ILE A 283 2.46 -21.09 24.27
C ILE A 283 1.94 -19.65 24.23
N TRP A 284 1.50 -19.14 25.37
CA TRP A 284 1.00 -17.78 25.51
C TRP A 284 2.03 -16.86 26.14
N LYS A 285 2.28 -15.74 25.47
CA LYS A 285 3.00 -14.60 26.06
C LYS A 285 2.10 -13.91 27.09
N ARG A 286 2.71 -13.16 28.00
CA ARG A 286 2.04 -12.47 29.12
C ARG A 286 0.73 -11.74 28.73
N ASN A 287 0.71 -10.95 27.66
CA ASN A 287 -0.47 -10.18 27.29
C ASN A 287 -1.62 -11.06 26.79
N HIS A 288 -1.32 -12.07 25.96
CA HIS A 288 -2.31 -13.05 25.52
C HIS A 288 -2.84 -13.88 26.68
N TRP A 289 -1.96 -14.24 27.63
CA TRP A 289 -2.37 -14.96 28.82
C TRP A 289 -3.31 -14.14 29.72
N ASP A 290 -3.09 -12.82 29.80
CA ASP A 290 -3.99 -11.92 30.54
C ASP A 290 -5.38 -11.88 29.89
N GLU A 291 -5.45 -11.79 28.56
CA GLU A 291 -6.72 -11.85 27.81
C GLU A 291 -7.48 -13.17 28.05
N ILE A 292 -6.78 -14.31 27.98
CA ILE A 292 -7.36 -15.63 28.24
C ILE A 292 -7.94 -15.68 29.66
N MET A 293 -7.21 -15.16 30.65
CA MET A 293 -7.64 -15.14 32.05
C MET A 293 -8.88 -14.27 32.27
N GLU A 294 -8.99 -13.14 31.56
CA GLU A 294 -10.19 -12.31 31.58
C GLU A 294 -11.40 -13.02 30.99
N ASN A 295 -11.21 -13.77 29.90
CA ASN A 295 -12.28 -14.54 29.29
C ASN A 295 -12.70 -15.73 30.16
N CYS A 296 -11.73 -16.37 30.84
CA CYS A 296 -12.03 -17.36 31.87
C CYS A 296 -12.85 -16.76 33.02
N LEU A 297 -12.55 -15.53 33.48
CA LEU A 297 -13.35 -14.87 34.52
C LEU A 297 -14.81 -14.71 34.10
N HIS A 298 -15.07 -14.24 32.89
CA HIS A 298 -16.43 -14.12 32.35
C HIS A 298 -17.13 -15.48 32.24
N TYR A 299 -16.44 -16.47 31.69
CA TYR A 299 -16.99 -17.82 31.53
C TYR A 299 -17.35 -18.46 32.88
N VAL A 300 -16.43 -18.41 33.84
CA VAL A 300 -16.61 -18.98 35.19
C VAL A 300 -17.66 -18.21 36.00
N ASN A 301 -17.86 -16.92 35.73
CA ASN A 301 -18.93 -16.15 36.36
C ASN A 301 -20.32 -16.75 36.05
N VAL A 302 -20.52 -17.22 34.82
CA VAL A 302 -21.74 -17.92 34.39
C VAL A 302 -21.73 -19.39 34.82
N HIS A 303 -20.55 -20.01 34.85
CA HIS A 303 -20.36 -21.44 35.16
C HIS A 303 -19.61 -21.63 36.48
N ARG A 304 -20.23 -21.20 37.59
CA ARG A 304 -19.60 -21.15 38.92
C ARG A 304 -19.09 -22.49 39.44
N GLN A 305 -19.52 -23.61 38.87
CA GLN A 305 -18.96 -24.94 39.16
C GLN A 305 -17.46 -25.06 38.82
N HIS A 306 -16.93 -24.19 37.96
CA HIS A 306 -15.51 -24.13 37.63
C HIS A 306 -14.67 -23.30 38.61
N ALA A 307 -15.29 -22.73 39.64
CA ALA A 307 -14.59 -22.01 40.70
C ALA A 307 -14.51 -22.83 41.97
N SER A 308 -13.36 -22.78 42.64
CA SER A 308 -13.22 -23.30 43.99
C SER A 308 -13.88 -22.35 44.99
N LYS A 309 -14.62 -22.92 45.95
CA LYS A 309 -15.19 -22.18 47.09
C LYS A 309 -14.18 -21.96 48.21
N VAL A 310 -13.09 -22.72 48.20
CA VAL A 310 -12.04 -22.69 49.22
C VAL A 310 -10.71 -22.28 48.59
N ARG A 311 -9.84 -21.65 49.39
CA ARG A 311 -8.48 -21.32 48.96
C ARG A 311 -7.70 -22.63 48.87
N LEU A 312 -7.08 -22.89 47.73
CA LEU A 312 -6.31 -24.09 47.48
C LEU A 312 -4.83 -23.84 47.74
N THR A 313 -4.18 -24.84 48.35
CA THR A 313 -2.72 -24.87 48.53
C THR A 313 -2.03 -25.17 47.20
N VAL A 314 -0.84 -24.61 47.02
CA VAL A 314 -0.01 -24.90 45.84
C VAL A 314 0.38 -26.39 45.82
N PRO A 315 0.13 -27.14 44.72
CA PRO A 315 0.52 -28.54 44.62
C PRO A 315 2.03 -28.75 44.73
N ALA A 316 2.47 -29.87 45.33
CA ALA A 316 3.89 -30.15 45.50
C ALA A 316 4.64 -30.22 44.15
N ASN A 317 4.06 -30.90 43.17
CA ASN A 317 4.62 -31.07 41.83
C ASN A 317 4.74 -29.76 41.02
N PHE A 318 4.02 -28.69 41.38
CA PHE A 318 4.23 -27.38 40.78
C PHE A 318 5.60 -26.78 41.17
N VAL A 319 6.07 -27.06 42.39
CA VAL A 319 7.34 -26.53 42.89
C VAL A 319 8.53 -27.16 42.17
N ASP A 320 8.36 -28.41 41.72
CA ASP A 320 9.41 -29.19 41.06
C ASP A 320 9.70 -28.75 39.62
N ASP A 321 8.69 -28.26 38.88
CA ASP A 321 8.84 -27.80 37.49
C ASP A 321 8.74 -26.27 37.36
N PRO A 322 9.84 -25.55 37.08
CA PRO A 322 9.85 -24.09 36.89
C PRO A 322 8.93 -23.59 35.76
N ALA A 323 8.62 -24.43 34.77
CA ALA A 323 7.74 -24.08 33.66
C ALA A 323 6.25 -24.18 34.04
N SER A 324 5.93 -24.88 35.14
CA SER A 324 4.54 -25.06 35.58
C SER A 324 3.89 -23.75 36.01
N VAL A 325 2.59 -23.65 35.74
CA VAL A 325 1.72 -22.55 36.16
C VAL A 325 0.51 -23.16 36.85
N PHE A 326 0.38 -22.98 38.16
CA PHE A 326 -0.83 -23.40 38.88
C PHE A 326 -1.82 -22.25 38.92
N CYS A 327 -3.00 -22.42 38.35
CA CYS A 327 -3.97 -21.35 38.22
C CYS A 327 -5.39 -21.86 38.42
N TYR A 328 -6.21 -21.11 39.16
CA TYR A 328 -7.62 -21.47 39.38
C TYR A 328 -8.52 -20.25 39.64
N ALA A 329 -9.81 -20.43 39.41
CA ALA A 329 -10.85 -19.46 39.77
C ALA A 329 -11.32 -19.68 41.21
N TYR A 330 -11.45 -18.61 41.99
CA TYR A 330 -11.92 -18.62 43.37
C TYR A 330 -13.21 -17.81 43.52
N ALA A 331 -14.23 -18.44 44.11
CA ALA A 331 -15.55 -17.87 44.37
C ALA A 331 -16.04 -18.23 45.78
N GLY A 332 -15.20 -18.01 46.79
CA GLY A 332 -15.57 -18.23 48.19
C GLY A 332 -16.42 -17.12 48.79
N GLU A 333 -16.94 -17.37 49.99
CA GLU A 333 -17.76 -16.40 50.75
C GLU A 333 -16.95 -15.20 51.24
N THR A 334 -15.64 -15.37 51.40
CA THR A 334 -14.72 -14.30 51.82
C THR A 334 -13.85 -13.89 50.64
N ASP A 335 -13.43 -12.62 50.62
CA ASP A 335 -12.47 -12.17 49.62
C ASP A 335 -11.18 -13.01 49.69
N PHE A 336 -10.55 -13.26 48.54
CA PHE A 336 -9.30 -14.02 48.51
C PHE A 336 -8.17 -13.31 49.30
N LEU A 337 -8.20 -11.97 49.31
CA LEU A 337 -7.22 -11.13 49.97
C LEU A 337 -7.81 -10.44 51.21
N PRO A 338 -7.07 -10.40 52.34
CA PRO A 338 -5.76 -11.01 52.56
C PRO A 338 -5.86 -12.54 52.68
N SER A 339 -4.90 -13.24 52.06
CA SER A 339 -4.84 -14.71 52.10
C SER A 339 -4.21 -15.25 53.39
N GLY A 340 -3.34 -14.46 54.05
CA GLY A 340 -2.43 -15.01 55.06
C GLY A 340 -1.60 -16.17 54.49
N ASN A 341 -1.51 -17.27 55.26
CA ASN A 341 -0.83 -18.51 54.91
C ASN A 341 -1.79 -19.64 54.45
N THR A 342 -3.05 -19.34 54.17
CA THR A 342 -4.08 -20.37 53.91
C THR A 342 -3.83 -21.19 52.63
N ASP A 343 -2.97 -20.72 51.74
CA ASP A 343 -2.57 -21.39 50.50
C ASP A 343 -1.17 -22.03 50.57
N GLY A 344 -0.62 -22.16 51.78
CA GLY A 344 0.61 -22.93 52.06
C GLY A 344 1.88 -22.09 52.18
N PHE A 345 1.87 -20.81 51.81
CA PHE A 345 3.05 -19.94 51.87
C PHE A 345 2.76 -18.58 52.52
N TRP A 346 3.78 -17.97 53.11
CA TRP A 346 3.71 -16.60 53.62
C TRP A 346 4.06 -15.59 52.52
N TRP A 347 3.03 -15.08 51.87
CA TRP A 347 3.18 -14.18 50.73
C TRP A 347 3.43 -12.73 51.11
N LYS A 348 4.55 -12.16 50.64
CA LYS A 348 4.83 -10.72 50.73
C LYS A 348 4.11 -9.99 49.60
N SER A 349 3.20 -9.07 49.93
CA SER A 349 2.48 -8.25 48.94
C SER A 349 3.43 -7.34 48.16
N SER A 350 3.18 -7.18 46.86
CA SER A 350 3.76 -6.09 46.08
C SER A 350 3.18 -4.74 46.51
N ARG A 351 3.77 -3.65 46.02
CA ARG A 351 3.23 -2.30 46.22
C ARG A 351 1.98 -2.11 45.34
N GLY A 352 0.81 -2.07 45.98
CA GLY A 352 -0.46 -1.66 45.37
C GLY A 352 -1.15 -2.68 44.47
N THR A 353 -2.37 -2.33 44.06
CA THR A 353 -3.14 -3.00 43.01
C THR A 353 -2.85 -2.29 41.69
N VAL A 354 -2.53 -3.05 40.65
CA VAL A 354 -2.35 -2.54 39.29
C VAL A 354 -3.68 -2.66 38.56
N SER A 355 -4.13 -1.59 37.91
CA SER A 355 -5.32 -1.59 37.06
C SER A 355 -4.90 -1.61 35.58
N SER A 356 -5.62 -2.38 34.77
CA SER A 356 -5.48 -2.44 33.31
C SER A 356 -6.90 -2.50 32.74
N GLY A 357 -7.45 -1.33 32.38
CA GLY A 357 -8.89 -1.20 32.15
C GLY A 357 -9.69 -1.56 33.41
N ASP A 358 -10.74 -2.36 33.25
CA ASP A 358 -11.59 -2.83 34.36
C ASP A 358 -10.98 -3.99 35.16
N THR A 359 -9.88 -4.55 34.65
CA THR A 359 -9.18 -5.66 35.27
C THR A 359 -8.18 -5.14 36.29
N LYS A 360 -8.33 -5.59 37.53
CA LYS A 360 -7.45 -5.28 38.67
C LYS A 360 -6.61 -6.51 38.98
N ARG A 361 -5.34 -6.29 39.29
CA ARG A 361 -4.39 -7.36 39.64
C ARG A 361 -3.49 -6.96 40.81
N LYS A 362 -3.23 -7.91 41.71
CA LYS A 362 -2.31 -7.75 42.84
C LYS A 362 -1.29 -8.88 42.87
N TYR A 363 -0.02 -8.51 42.98
CA TYR A 363 1.08 -9.46 43.00
C TYR A 363 1.57 -9.71 44.42
N HIS A 364 2.03 -10.92 44.68
CA HIS A 364 2.68 -11.30 45.91
C HIS A 364 3.85 -12.23 45.60
N TYR A 365 4.82 -12.30 46.50
CA TYR A 365 6.04 -13.07 46.30
C TYR A 365 6.41 -13.84 47.56
N VAL A 366 7.08 -14.98 47.39
CA VAL A 366 7.70 -15.74 48.46
C VAL A 366 9.04 -16.29 47.97
N ASP A 367 10.03 -16.27 48.85
CA ASP A 367 11.35 -16.85 48.60
C ASP A 367 11.35 -18.26 49.23
N LEU A 368 11.68 -19.27 48.44
CA LEU A 368 11.75 -20.66 48.87
C LEU A 368 13.10 -20.96 49.54
N PRO A 369 13.19 -22.01 50.39
CA PRO A 369 14.44 -22.40 51.04
C PRO A 369 15.59 -22.74 50.09
N ASP A 370 15.27 -23.18 48.86
CA ASP A 370 16.24 -23.50 47.80
C ASP A 370 16.72 -22.27 47.02
N GLY A 371 16.31 -21.06 47.43
CA GLY A 371 16.67 -19.80 46.78
C GLY A 371 15.81 -19.43 45.57
N LYS A 372 14.89 -20.30 45.13
CA LYS A 372 13.93 -19.95 44.09
C LYS A 372 12.88 -18.99 44.62
N ARG A 373 12.24 -18.23 43.72
CA ARG A 373 11.20 -17.27 44.07
C ARG A 373 9.91 -17.60 43.35
N LEU A 374 8.81 -17.67 44.12
CA LEU A 374 7.47 -17.80 43.56
C LEU A 374 6.76 -16.45 43.53
N ARG A 375 5.87 -16.29 42.56
CA ARG A 375 4.98 -15.15 42.38
C ARG A 375 3.53 -15.65 42.36
N ARG A 376 2.69 -15.04 43.18
CA ARG A 376 1.24 -15.18 43.14
C ARG A 376 0.62 -13.92 42.55
N ARG A 377 -0.27 -14.09 41.58
CA ARG A 377 -1.08 -13.03 40.99
C ARG A 377 -2.56 -13.32 41.28
N VAL A 378 -3.24 -12.35 41.88
CA VAL A 378 -4.69 -12.37 42.06
C VAL A 378 -5.28 -11.35 41.10
N MET A 379 -6.17 -11.77 40.21
CA MET A 379 -6.77 -10.96 39.15
C MET A 379 -8.29 -11.00 39.26
N TRP A 380 -8.96 -9.86 39.19
CA TRP A 380 -10.42 -9.75 39.24
C TRP A 380 -10.88 -8.58 38.37
N LYS A 381 -12.14 -8.58 37.95
CA LYS A 381 -12.75 -7.45 37.23
C LYS A 381 -13.70 -6.70 38.16
N GLY A 382 -13.83 -5.38 37.98
CA GLY A 382 -14.65 -4.54 38.84
C GLY A 382 -16.15 -4.85 38.77
N ASP A 383 -16.62 -5.33 37.62
CA ASP A 383 -18.00 -5.71 37.31
C ASP A 383 -18.37 -7.12 37.79
N ILE A 384 -17.39 -8.03 37.93
CA ILE A 384 -17.62 -9.40 38.40
C ILE A 384 -17.33 -9.51 39.90
N LYS A 385 -18.40 -9.47 40.72
CA LYS A 385 -18.28 -9.59 42.19
C LYS A 385 -18.07 -11.03 42.65
N GLY A 386 -17.26 -11.18 43.70
CA GLY A 386 -17.02 -12.48 44.37
C GLY A 386 -16.37 -13.52 43.45
N LEU A 387 -15.57 -13.10 42.47
CA LEU A 387 -14.80 -13.99 41.61
C LEU A 387 -13.43 -13.40 41.36
N CYS A 388 -12.38 -14.20 41.51
CA CYS A 388 -11.05 -13.82 41.06
C CYS A 388 -10.29 -15.04 40.51
N MET A 389 -9.35 -14.79 39.61
CA MET A 389 -8.36 -15.77 39.19
C MET A 389 -7.13 -15.66 40.07
N VAL A 390 -6.64 -16.81 40.53
CA VAL A 390 -5.45 -16.94 41.36
C VAL A 390 -4.42 -17.75 40.59
N GLU A 391 -3.32 -17.11 40.21
CA GLU A 391 -2.21 -17.71 39.47
C GLU A 391 -0.95 -17.76 40.35
N TYR A 392 -0.30 -18.90 40.38
CA TYR A 392 1.01 -19.13 40.97
C TYR A 392 2.00 -19.47 39.87
N ARG A 393 3.18 -18.87 39.94
CA ARG A 393 4.23 -19.04 38.95
C ARG A 393 5.62 -18.90 39.57
N HIS A 394 6.60 -19.64 39.07
CA HIS A 394 8.01 -19.32 39.31
C HIS A 394 8.36 -17.94 38.73
N PHE A 395 9.20 -17.17 39.42
CA PHE A 395 9.47 -15.78 39.06
C PHE A 395 10.10 -15.63 37.66
N ASP A 396 10.96 -16.57 37.28
CA ASP A 396 11.70 -16.53 36.00
C ASP A 396 10.88 -17.03 34.80
N ASN A 397 9.72 -17.62 35.05
CA ASN A 397 8.84 -18.09 34.00
C ASN A 397 8.07 -16.91 33.36
N SER A 398 8.23 -16.73 32.04
CA SER A 398 7.68 -15.60 31.28
C SER A 398 6.54 -15.94 30.31
N SER A 399 6.26 -17.23 30.09
CA SER A 399 5.26 -17.74 29.14
C SER A 399 4.42 -18.84 29.76
N THR A 400 3.16 -18.98 29.33
CA THR A 400 2.29 -20.08 29.79
C THR A 400 2.22 -21.13 28.68
N GLU A 401 2.63 -22.35 28.98
CA GLU A 401 2.48 -23.49 28.06
C GLU A 401 1.24 -24.29 28.48
N SER A 402 0.41 -24.68 27.52
CA SER A 402 -0.88 -25.33 27.79
C SER A 402 -0.76 -26.65 28.55
N ASP A 403 0.29 -27.41 28.27
CA ASP A 403 0.63 -28.69 28.90
C ASP A 403 1.27 -28.54 30.28
N LYS A 404 1.78 -27.34 30.60
CA LYS A 404 2.34 -26.97 31.91
C LYS A 404 1.33 -26.27 32.82
N LEU A 405 0.09 -26.13 32.36
CA LEU A 405 -0.97 -25.45 33.09
C LEU A 405 -1.69 -26.43 34.04
N MET A 406 -1.63 -26.12 35.32
CA MET A 406 -2.19 -26.93 36.39
C MET A 406 -3.41 -26.25 37.00
N GLY A 407 -4.43 -27.03 37.33
CA GLY A 407 -5.67 -26.55 37.96
C GLY A 407 -6.28 -27.63 38.86
N PRO A 408 -7.21 -27.26 39.74
CA PRO A 408 -7.99 -28.22 40.53
C PRO A 408 -8.94 -29.02 39.66
N GLU A 409 -9.51 -30.09 40.23
CA GLU A 409 -10.49 -30.96 39.55
C GLU A 409 -11.71 -30.20 39.02
N CYS A 410 -12.18 -29.16 39.73
CA CYS A 410 -13.28 -28.33 39.24
C CYS A 410 -12.92 -27.47 38.02
N MET A 411 -11.62 -27.31 37.73
CA MET A 411 -11.10 -26.45 36.68
C MET A 411 -10.08 -27.20 35.82
N GLU A 412 -10.57 -28.21 35.11
CA GLU A 412 -9.79 -28.92 34.10
C GLU A 412 -9.45 -27.97 32.93
N TRP A 413 -8.19 -27.52 32.90
CA TRP A 413 -7.76 -26.47 31.98
C TRP A 413 -7.99 -26.81 30.52
N SER A 414 -7.71 -28.03 30.06
CA SER A 414 -7.93 -28.42 28.66
C SER A 414 -9.38 -28.19 28.23
N ARG A 415 -10.33 -28.60 29.07
CA ARG A 415 -11.77 -28.44 28.82
C ARG A 415 -12.23 -27.00 28.96
N LEU A 416 -11.77 -26.28 29.98
CA LEU A 416 -12.11 -24.87 30.15
C LEU A 416 -11.58 -24.04 28.99
N LEU A 417 -10.32 -24.27 28.61
CA LEU A 417 -9.71 -23.63 27.46
C LEU A 417 -10.50 -23.99 26.21
N GLU A 418 -10.88 -25.25 25.96
CA GLU A 418 -11.74 -25.60 24.82
C GLU A 418 -13.07 -24.81 24.81
N GLN A 419 -13.71 -24.62 25.96
CA GLN A 419 -14.97 -23.87 26.05
C GLN A 419 -14.78 -22.36 25.84
N VAL A 420 -13.72 -21.79 26.41
CA VAL A 420 -13.37 -20.37 26.26
C VAL A 420 -12.87 -20.10 24.83
N TYR A 421 -11.97 -20.95 24.32
CA TYR A 421 -11.42 -20.91 22.97
C TYR A 421 -12.47 -21.16 21.89
N THR A 422 -13.40 -22.11 22.02
CA THR A 422 -14.42 -22.30 20.97
C THR A 422 -15.27 -21.05 20.75
N THR A 423 -15.46 -20.25 21.80
CA THR A 423 -16.20 -18.98 21.73
C THR A 423 -15.35 -17.86 21.10
N GLN A 424 -14.04 -17.86 21.32
CA GLN A 424 -13.13 -16.79 20.90
C GLN A 424 -12.35 -17.10 19.60
N GLN A 425 -11.99 -18.36 19.33
CA GLN A 425 -11.19 -18.82 18.21
C GLN A 425 -11.89 -18.54 16.88
N TYR A 426 -13.21 -18.66 16.80
CA TYR A 426 -13.95 -18.22 15.61
C TYR A 426 -13.67 -16.74 15.32
N LEU A 427 -13.62 -15.93 16.37
CA LEU A 427 -13.45 -14.48 16.34
C LEU A 427 -12.00 -14.07 16.07
N THR A 428 -11.03 -14.62 16.81
CA THR A 428 -9.60 -14.40 16.58
C THR A 428 -9.15 -14.94 15.22
N SER A 429 -9.64 -16.12 14.80
CA SER A 429 -9.33 -16.64 13.46
C SER A 429 -9.94 -15.78 12.38
N SER A 430 -11.13 -15.26 12.61
CA SER A 430 -11.79 -14.33 11.69
C SER A 430 -11.07 -12.98 11.63
N PHE A 431 -10.65 -12.43 12.77
CA PHE A 431 -9.84 -11.21 12.82
C PHE A 431 -8.45 -11.41 12.22
N ASN A 432 -7.83 -12.56 12.41
CA ASN A 432 -6.56 -12.90 11.77
C ASN A 432 -6.74 -13.06 10.26
N LYS A 433 -7.86 -13.63 9.78
CA LYS A 433 -8.21 -13.65 8.35
C LYS A 433 -8.40 -12.23 7.82
N ILE A 434 -9.20 -11.41 8.50
CA ILE A 434 -9.44 -10.00 8.16
C ILE A 434 -8.12 -9.23 8.11
N SER A 435 -7.30 -9.35 9.15
CA SER A 435 -6.00 -8.69 9.25
C SER A 435 -5.06 -9.17 8.15
N ALA A 436 -4.98 -10.48 7.90
CA ALA A 436 -4.21 -11.02 6.78
C ALA A 436 -4.70 -10.48 5.42
N HIS A 437 -6.00 -10.25 5.25
CA HIS A 437 -6.54 -9.61 4.05
C HIS A 437 -6.15 -8.13 3.92
N PHE A 438 -6.15 -7.37 5.02
CA PHE A 438 -5.63 -6.00 5.03
C PHE A 438 -4.11 -5.95 4.81
N ASP A 439 -3.37 -6.85 5.46
CA ASP A 439 -1.93 -7.01 5.30
C ASP A 439 -1.58 -7.36 3.84
N MET A 440 -2.39 -8.19 3.16
CA MET A 440 -2.27 -8.48 1.72
C MET A 440 -2.55 -7.25 0.85
N GLY A 441 -3.43 -6.35 1.29
CA GLY A 441 -3.65 -5.05 0.68
C GLY A 441 -2.40 -4.17 0.76
N ASP A 442 -1.72 -4.16 1.90
CA ASP A 442 -0.53 -3.35 2.15
C ASP A 442 0.68 -3.79 1.29
N VAL A 443 0.65 -5.03 0.75
CA VAL A 443 1.65 -5.54 -0.21
C VAL A 443 1.47 -4.94 -1.62
N ARG A 444 0.34 -4.30 -1.92
CA ARG A 444 0.11 -3.61 -3.21
C ARG A 444 0.75 -2.23 -3.18
N THR A 445 2.07 -2.17 -3.06
CA THR A 445 2.84 -0.93 -3.19
C THR A 445 3.06 -0.57 -4.65
N GLU A 446 2.21 0.30 -5.19
CA GLU A 446 2.69 1.41 -6.01
C GLU A 446 2.27 2.71 -5.30
N GLU A 447 3.29 3.52 -4.98
CA GLU A 447 3.25 4.87 -4.41
C GLU A 447 2.92 5.04 -2.92
N SER A 448 3.79 5.78 -2.23
CA SER A 448 3.60 6.25 -0.85
C SER A 448 2.44 7.23 -0.81
N PHE A 449 1.25 6.73 -0.50
CA PHE A 449 0.05 7.55 -0.36
C PHE A 449 0.15 8.45 0.88
N ALA A 450 0.10 9.76 0.68
CA ALA A 450 -0.15 10.73 1.75
C ALA A 450 -1.50 10.41 2.45
N SER A 451 -1.71 10.90 3.67
CA SER A 451 -2.93 10.65 4.47
C SER A 451 -4.25 10.99 3.76
N GLU A 452 -4.19 11.72 2.66
CA GLU A 452 -5.31 12.13 1.80
C GLU A 452 -5.84 11.02 0.87
N HIS A 453 -5.18 9.86 0.78
CA HIS A 453 -5.53 8.78 -0.17
C HIS A 453 -5.98 7.45 0.48
N VAL A 454 -6.17 7.43 1.80
CA VAL A 454 -6.67 6.24 2.54
C VAL A 454 -8.02 5.77 1.97
N GLU A 455 -8.87 6.70 1.52
CA GLU A 455 -10.18 6.40 0.94
C GLU A 455 -10.08 5.63 -0.38
N SER A 456 -9.17 6.05 -1.28
CA SER A 456 -8.91 5.37 -2.57
C SER A 456 -8.37 3.95 -2.36
N TYR A 457 -7.49 3.78 -1.37
CA TYR A 457 -6.91 2.49 -1.02
C TYR A 457 -7.96 1.50 -0.47
N VAL A 458 -8.78 1.94 0.49
CA VAL A 458 -9.87 1.12 1.05
C VAL A 458 -10.89 0.77 -0.04
N ASN A 459 -11.27 1.74 -0.88
CA ASN A 459 -12.19 1.50 -1.99
C ASN A 459 -11.61 0.51 -3.03
N SER A 460 -10.32 0.59 -3.36
CA SER A 460 -9.64 -0.32 -4.30
C SER A 460 -9.60 -1.77 -3.79
N ILE A 461 -9.24 -1.96 -2.52
CA ILE A 461 -9.23 -3.28 -1.88
C ILE A 461 -10.62 -3.89 -1.87
N LEU A 462 -11.62 -3.13 -1.41
CA LEU A 462 -12.98 -3.64 -1.27
C LEU A 462 -13.66 -3.87 -2.61
N SER A 463 -13.38 -3.05 -3.62
CA SER A 463 -13.87 -3.25 -5.00
C SER A 463 -13.25 -4.51 -5.63
N SER A 464 -11.95 -4.73 -5.44
CA SER A 464 -11.25 -5.95 -5.83
C SER A 464 -11.83 -7.20 -5.15
N TRP A 465 -12.27 -7.07 -3.90
CA TRP A 465 -12.90 -8.16 -3.15
C TRP A 465 -14.33 -8.45 -3.60
N ALA A 466 -15.12 -7.40 -3.83
CA ALA A 466 -16.48 -7.52 -4.38
C ALA A 466 -16.47 -8.24 -5.73
N SER A 467 -15.48 -7.96 -6.59
CA SER A 467 -15.33 -8.62 -7.90
C SER A 467 -14.95 -10.11 -7.79
N GLY A 468 -14.28 -10.54 -6.72
CA GLY A 468 -13.78 -11.91 -6.58
C GLY A 468 -14.80 -12.93 -6.04
N HIS A 469 -15.83 -12.50 -5.32
CA HIS A 469 -16.79 -13.41 -4.66
C HIS A 469 -18.12 -13.59 -5.40
N MET A 470 -18.45 -12.71 -6.35
CA MET A 470 -19.66 -12.85 -7.18
C MET A 470 -19.54 -13.96 -8.26
N GLY A 471 -18.40 -14.68 -8.32
CA GLY A 471 -18.10 -15.69 -9.35
C GLY A 471 -18.01 -17.16 -8.89
N GLY A 472 -18.38 -17.51 -7.65
CA GLY A 472 -18.22 -18.88 -7.14
C GLY A 472 -19.43 -19.42 -6.36
N SER A 473 -20.25 -20.27 -6.99
CA SER A 473 -21.30 -21.05 -6.30
C SER A 473 -20.74 -22.38 -5.78
N PHE A 474 -20.82 -22.63 -4.47
CA PHE A 474 -20.58 -23.94 -3.85
C PHE A 474 -21.90 -24.56 -3.38
N LEU A 475 -22.25 -25.75 -3.89
CA LEU A 475 -23.23 -26.67 -3.29
C LEU A 475 -22.51 -27.99 -2.94
N PRO A 476 -22.79 -28.63 -1.79
CA PRO A 476 -22.18 -29.91 -1.42
C PRO A 476 -22.98 -31.11 -1.96
N SER A 477 -22.28 -32.10 -2.53
CA SER A 477 -22.85 -33.31 -3.15
C SER A 477 -22.95 -34.51 -2.19
N SER A 478 -24.06 -35.26 -2.25
CA SER A 478 -24.20 -36.64 -1.74
C SER A 478 -24.83 -37.59 -2.79
N THR A 479 -24.55 -38.89 -2.65
CA THR A 479 -24.42 -39.97 -3.67
C THR A 479 -25.67 -40.75 -4.17
N MET A 480 -25.65 -41.07 -5.48
CA MET A 480 -26.01 -42.31 -6.29
C MET A 480 -27.39 -43.03 -6.31
N ASN A 481 -27.98 -43.20 -7.53
CA ASN A 481 -28.17 -44.49 -8.28
C ASN A 481 -28.92 -44.40 -9.66
N SER A 482 -28.19 -44.71 -10.77
CA SER A 482 -28.48 -45.45 -12.06
C SER A 482 -29.77 -45.25 -12.96
N PRO A 483 -29.87 -45.79 -14.22
CA PRO A 483 -29.31 -45.23 -15.48
C PRO A 483 -30.29 -45.15 -16.70
N SER A 484 -30.12 -44.20 -17.64
CA SER A 484 -30.44 -44.39 -19.08
C SER A 484 -29.74 -43.36 -20.00
N LYS A 485 -29.41 -43.78 -21.24
CA LYS A 485 -28.55 -43.13 -22.25
C LYS A 485 -29.26 -42.04 -23.08
N ALA A 486 -28.55 -40.95 -23.44
CA ALA A 486 -28.38 -40.48 -24.83
C ALA A 486 -27.48 -39.21 -25.00
N LYS A 487 -26.46 -39.35 -25.86
CA LYS A 487 -25.88 -38.42 -26.88
C LYS A 487 -25.34 -37.00 -26.57
N LEU A 488 -24.08 -36.80 -27.00
CA LEU A 488 -23.23 -35.60 -27.18
C LEU A 488 -23.91 -34.24 -27.45
N MET A 489 -23.38 -33.17 -26.82
CA MET A 489 -22.72 -32.00 -27.45
C MET A 489 -22.05 -31.11 -26.39
N ALA A 490 -20.93 -30.47 -26.74
CA ALA A 490 -20.10 -29.63 -25.89
C ALA A 490 -20.63 -28.20 -25.73
N SER A 491 -20.36 -27.54 -24.60
CA SER A 491 -19.95 -26.11 -24.53
C SER A 491 -19.66 -25.68 -23.09
N GLU A 492 -18.61 -24.86 -22.96
CA GLU A 492 -18.19 -24.14 -21.76
C GLU A 492 -18.99 -22.84 -21.57
N SER A 493 -18.84 -22.26 -20.37
CA SER A 493 -19.07 -20.87 -19.93
C SER A 493 -20.30 -20.58 -19.06
N SER A 494 -20.07 -20.01 -17.87
CA SER A 494 -20.80 -18.84 -17.39
C SER A 494 -20.13 -18.20 -16.17
N SER A 495 -19.51 -17.05 -16.42
CA SER A 495 -19.41 -15.92 -15.50
C SER A 495 -20.54 -14.95 -15.87
N GLY A 496 -21.62 -14.90 -15.10
CA GLY A 496 -22.76 -14.06 -15.44
C GLY A 496 -23.62 -13.74 -14.24
N LEU A 497 -23.71 -12.44 -13.91
CA LEU A 497 -24.85 -11.88 -13.18
C LEU A 497 -24.97 -10.35 -13.34
N SER A 498 -23.87 -9.59 -13.62
CA SER A 498 -24.00 -8.21 -14.14
C SER A 498 -24.01 -8.15 -15.66
N SER A 499 -23.27 -9.04 -16.34
CA SER A 499 -23.42 -9.22 -17.78
C SER A 499 -24.78 -9.79 -18.13
N SER A 500 -25.35 -10.73 -17.35
CA SER A 500 -26.61 -11.38 -17.75
C SER A 500 -27.83 -10.46 -17.75
N LEU A 501 -27.86 -9.40 -16.92
CA LEU A 501 -28.97 -8.45 -16.92
C LEU A 501 -28.91 -7.55 -18.17
N LEU A 502 -27.72 -6.98 -18.46
CA LEU A 502 -27.49 -6.15 -19.65
C LEU A 502 -27.52 -6.97 -20.95
N GLU A 503 -27.02 -8.20 -20.94
CA GLU A 503 -27.01 -9.12 -22.08
C GLU A 503 -28.43 -9.63 -22.37
N SER A 504 -29.31 -9.75 -21.36
CA SER A 504 -30.75 -9.98 -21.59
C SER A 504 -31.45 -8.78 -22.23
N GLU A 505 -31.10 -7.54 -21.85
CA GLU A 505 -31.60 -6.31 -22.48
C GLU A 505 -31.10 -6.19 -23.94
N PHE A 506 -29.84 -6.55 -24.21
CA PHE A 506 -29.27 -6.55 -25.55
C PHE A 506 -29.83 -7.68 -26.44
N GLN A 507 -30.13 -8.86 -25.89
CA GLN A 507 -30.82 -9.94 -26.61
C GLN A 507 -32.27 -9.58 -26.95
N GLU A 508 -33.00 -8.92 -26.03
CA GLU A 508 -34.36 -8.43 -26.30
C GLU A 508 -34.35 -7.35 -27.40
N LEU A 509 -33.35 -6.47 -27.38
CA LEU A 509 -33.11 -5.45 -28.41
C LEU A 509 -32.78 -6.09 -29.78
N GLU A 510 -31.90 -7.10 -29.82
CA GLU A 510 -31.57 -7.85 -31.05
C GLU A 510 -32.83 -8.51 -31.63
N SER A 511 -33.64 -9.16 -30.78
CA SER A 511 -34.88 -9.82 -31.18
C SER A 511 -35.96 -8.85 -31.69
N THR A 512 -35.89 -7.59 -31.25
CA THR A 512 -36.78 -6.50 -31.69
C THR A 512 -36.31 -5.96 -33.04
N LEU A 513 -35.00 -5.81 -33.22
CA LEU A 513 -34.40 -5.37 -34.49
C LEU A 513 -34.62 -6.36 -35.63
N GLU A 514 -34.61 -7.66 -35.33
CA GLU A 514 -34.90 -8.72 -36.30
C GLU A 514 -36.40 -8.80 -36.67
N ARG A 515 -37.31 -8.45 -35.73
CA ARG A 515 -38.76 -8.47 -35.97
C ARG A 515 -39.27 -7.28 -36.80
N VAL A 516 -38.58 -6.15 -36.79
CA VAL A 516 -39.01 -4.90 -37.46
C VAL A 516 -38.40 -4.76 -38.86
N GLY A 517 -38.03 -5.87 -39.50
CA GLY A 517 -37.29 -5.91 -40.77
C GLY A 517 -37.77 -4.91 -41.84
N GLY A 518 -36.90 -3.94 -42.16
CA GLY A 518 -37.06 -2.96 -43.24
C GLY A 518 -37.40 -1.55 -42.75
N ASP A 519 -36.49 -0.59 -43.01
CA ASP A 519 -36.66 0.87 -42.83
C ASP A 519 -36.67 1.44 -41.40
N ILE A 520 -35.96 0.83 -40.45
CA ILE A 520 -35.61 1.55 -39.22
C ILE A 520 -34.49 2.56 -39.51
N ASP A 521 -34.73 3.82 -39.18
CA ASP A 521 -33.74 4.90 -39.21
C ASP A 521 -32.57 4.57 -38.25
N VAL A 522 -31.50 4.05 -38.84
CA VAL A 522 -30.28 3.59 -38.15
C VAL A 522 -29.66 4.72 -37.34
N GLU A 523 -29.73 5.97 -37.83
CA GLU A 523 -29.11 7.12 -37.18
C GLU A 523 -29.88 7.47 -35.90
N LEU A 524 -31.22 7.46 -35.95
CA LEU A 524 -32.08 7.69 -34.79
C LEU A 524 -31.90 6.62 -33.72
N LEU A 525 -31.75 5.36 -34.13
CA LEU A 525 -31.57 4.25 -33.19
C LEU A 525 -30.16 4.23 -32.59
N SER A 526 -29.13 4.56 -33.38
CA SER A 526 -27.76 4.77 -32.90
C SER A 526 -27.68 5.88 -31.87
N GLN A 527 -28.35 7.01 -32.11
CA GLN A 527 -28.40 8.12 -31.16
C GLN A 527 -29.10 7.71 -29.86
N LYS A 528 -30.21 6.95 -29.93
CA LYS A 528 -30.90 6.45 -28.73
C LYS A 528 -30.05 5.47 -27.92
N LEU A 529 -29.30 4.59 -28.58
CA LEU A 529 -28.37 3.69 -27.90
C LEU A 529 -27.21 4.46 -27.25
N TYR A 530 -26.64 5.42 -27.98
CA TYR A 530 -25.64 6.31 -27.43
C TYR A 530 -26.17 7.05 -26.20
N ASP A 531 -27.34 7.71 -26.29
CA ASP A 531 -27.92 8.49 -25.19
C ASP A 531 -28.25 7.61 -23.99
N HIS A 532 -28.82 6.41 -24.21
CA HIS A 532 -29.26 5.51 -23.14
C HIS A 532 -28.10 4.82 -22.40
N PHE A 533 -26.96 4.59 -23.09
CA PHE A 533 -25.81 3.87 -22.54
C PHE A 533 -24.55 4.76 -22.38
N SER A 534 -24.67 6.08 -22.54
CA SER A 534 -23.59 7.08 -22.46
C SER A 534 -22.94 7.25 -21.08
N SER A 535 -23.40 6.55 -20.03
CA SER A 535 -22.70 6.53 -18.75
C SER A 535 -21.43 5.66 -18.81
N THR A 536 -20.35 6.06 -18.11
CA THR A 536 -19.05 5.37 -18.08
C THR A 536 -19.12 3.87 -17.74
N ASP A 537 -20.12 3.46 -16.96
CA ASP A 537 -20.21 2.07 -16.48
C ASP A 537 -20.98 1.16 -17.45
N ARG A 538 -21.70 1.75 -18.41
CA ARG A 538 -22.53 1.04 -19.40
C ARG A 538 -21.96 1.08 -20.82
N VAL A 539 -21.04 2.01 -21.09
CA VAL A 539 -20.39 2.14 -22.39
C VAL A 539 -19.54 0.92 -22.74
N ILE A 540 -18.84 0.32 -21.78
CA ILE A 540 -17.95 -0.82 -22.02
C ILE A 540 -18.75 -2.07 -22.43
N PRO A 541 -19.83 -2.48 -21.70
CA PRO A 541 -20.72 -3.54 -22.16
C PRO A 541 -21.36 -3.28 -23.53
N LEU A 542 -21.79 -2.04 -23.80
CA LEU A 542 -22.38 -1.69 -25.10
C LEU A 542 -21.34 -1.80 -26.23
N VAL A 543 -20.12 -1.28 -26.06
CA VAL A 543 -19.05 -1.37 -27.07
C VAL A 543 -18.69 -2.82 -27.33
N ASN A 544 -18.53 -3.64 -26.29
CA ASN A 544 -18.24 -5.06 -26.43
C ASN A 544 -19.37 -5.79 -27.17
N TRP A 545 -20.63 -5.47 -26.88
CA TRP A 545 -21.77 -6.04 -27.59
C TRP A 545 -21.81 -5.59 -29.06
N LEU A 546 -21.66 -4.30 -29.36
CA LEU A 546 -21.66 -3.77 -30.74
C LEU A 546 -20.52 -4.36 -31.58
N VAL A 547 -19.33 -4.51 -31.00
CA VAL A 547 -18.17 -5.14 -31.66
C VAL A 547 -18.41 -6.62 -31.89
N LYS A 548 -18.86 -7.36 -30.87
CA LYS A 548 -19.17 -8.80 -31.00
C LYS A 548 -20.26 -9.05 -32.05
N ARG A 549 -21.33 -8.26 -32.00
CA ARG A 549 -22.45 -8.32 -32.95
C ARG A 549 -21.99 -8.10 -34.40
N GLU A 550 -21.07 -7.17 -34.62
CA GLU A 550 -20.56 -6.93 -35.97
C GLU A 550 -19.60 -8.03 -36.43
N MET A 551 -18.76 -8.54 -35.51
CA MET A 551 -17.86 -9.67 -35.77
C MET A 551 -18.64 -10.95 -36.13
N ASP A 552 -19.73 -11.25 -35.43
CA ASP A 552 -20.60 -12.39 -35.71
C ASP A 552 -21.32 -12.27 -37.07
N ARG A 553 -21.45 -11.04 -37.60
CA ARG A 553 -21.99 -10.73 -38.94
C ARG A 553 -20.91 -10.62 -40.03
N GLY A 554 -19.68 -11.05 -39.75
CA GLY A 554 -18.56 -11.05 -40.69
C GLY A 554 -17.59 -9.87 -40.55
N GLY A 555 -17.71 -9.06 -39.50
CA GLY A 555 -16.73 -8.04 -39.09
C GLY A 555 -16.67 -6.79 -39.97
N ASN A 556 -17.76 -6.43 -40.65
CA ASN A 556 -17.76 -5.32 -41.61
C ASN A 556 -18.10 -3.96 -40.97
N PHE A 557 -17.16 -3.41 -40.20
CA PHE A 557 -17.28 -2.07 -39.62
C PHE A 557 -17.24 -0.92 -40.64
N SER A 558 -17.15 -1.19 -41.95
CA SER A 558 -17.20 -0.15 -42.99
C SER A 558 -18.62 0.19 -43.44
N ALA A 559 -19.60 -0.68 -43.13
CA ALA A 559 -21.00 -0.41 -43.40
C ALA A 559 -21.58 0.58 -42.37
N ALA A 560 -22.40 1.52 -42.82
CA ALA A 560 -23.14 2.47 -41.95
C ALA A 560 -24.33 1.77 -41.25
N ASN A 561 -24.04 0.66 -40.57
CA ASN A 561 -25.02 -0.07 -39.80
C ASN A 561 -25.06 0.45 -38.35
N LEU A 562 -26.02 -0.06 -37.58
CA LEU A 562 -26.25 0.36 -36.20
C LEU A 562 -24.99 0.22 -35.31
N SER A 563 -24.20 -0.85 -35.51
CA SER A 563 -23.00 -1.11 -34.71
C SER A 563 -21.95 -0.04 -34.97
N THR A 564 -21.62 0.17 -36.25
CA THR A 564 -20.62 1.17 -36.68
C THR A 564 -21.03 2.59 -36.32
N ARG A 565 -22.30 2.97 -36.54
CA ARG A 565 -22.77 4.34 -36.25
C ARG A 565 -22.84 4.65 -34.75
N THR A 566 -23.28 3.70 -33.93
CA THR A 566 -23.30 3.89 -32.47
C THR A 566 -21.88 3.97 -31.91
N LEU A 567 -20.96 3.13 -32.41
CA LEU A 567 -19.53 3.21 -32.04
C LEU A 567 -18.91 4.53 -32.46
N GLN A 568 -19.26 5.06 -33.64
CA GLN A 568 -18.77 6.35 -34.11
C GLN A 568 -19.27 7.51 -33.24
N LEU A 569 -20.54 7.52 -32.85
CA LEU A 569 -21.08 8.51 -31.90
C LEU A 569 -20.37 8.43 -30.52
N LEU A 570 -20.07 7.22 -30.04
CA LEU A 570 -19.32 7.02 -28.79
C LEU A 570 -17.87 7.53 -28.89
N LEU A 571 -17.21 7.28 -30.02
CA LEU A 571 -15.84 7.72 -30.28
C LEU A 571 -15.72 9.24 -30.46
N ASP A 572 -16.77 9.88 -31.00
CA ASP A 572 -16.83 11.34 -31.19
C ASP A 572 -17.26 12.09 -29.91
N SER A 573 -17.51 11.38 -28.80
CA SER A 573 -17.92 11.98 -27.53
C SER A 573 -16.76 12.17 -26.54
N ASP A 574 -16.94 13.07 -25.55
CA ASP A 574 -15.99 13.27 -24.44
C ASP A 574 -15.71 11.99 -23.63
N LEU A 575 -16.56 10.96 -23.76
CA LEU A 575 -16.33 9.64 -23.16
C LEU A 575 -15.18 8.88 -23.82
N ALA A 576 -14.84 9.13 -25.09
CA ALA A 576 -13.70 8.48 -25.76
C ALA A 576 -12.36 8.88 -25.14
N ILE A 577 -12.25 10.12 -24.68
CA ILE A 577 -11.07 10.63 -23.94
C ILE A 577 -10.97 9.96 -22.57
N LYS A 578 -12.11 9.77 -21.88
CA LYS A 578 -12.17 9.07 -20.58
C LYS A 578 -11.96 7.56 -20.71
N PHE A 579 -12.45 6.97 -21.79
CA PHE A 579 -12.23 5.56 -22.15
C PHE A 579 -10.74 5.32 -22.43
N ALA A 580 -10.08 6.21 -23.17
CA ALA A 580 -8.64 6.16 -23.44
C ALA A 580 -7.76 6.40 -22.20
N GLN A 581 -8.25 7.14 -21.20
CA GLN A 581 -7.56 7.33 -19.93
C GLN A 581 -7.69 6.13 -18.98
N ASN A 582 -8.71 5.28 -19.16
CA ASN A 582 -9.00 4.13 -18.28
C ASN A 582 -8.68 2.77 -18.90
N THR A 583 -8.24 2.71 -20.16
CA THR A 583 -7.79 1.48 -20.79
C THR A 583 -6.26 1.39 -20.78
N SER A 584 -5.71 0.75 -19.74
CA SER A 584 -4.41 0.07 -19.87
C SER A 584 -4.61 -1.11 -20.82
N ILE A 585 -4.43 -0.87 -22.11
CA ILE A 585 -4.48 -1.92 -23.12
C ILE A 585 -3.20 -2.74 -23.02
N ASP A 586 -3.37 -4.04 -22.89
CA ASP A 586 -2.36 -5.05 -23.19
C ASP A 586 -2.01 -4.97 -24.69
N LEU A 587 -0.83 -4.41 -25.00
CA LEU A 587 -0.35 -4.14 -26.37
C LEU A 587 -0.19 -5.40 -27.23
N ASP A 588 -0.36 -6.58 -26.63
CA ASP A 588 -0.27 -7.88 -27.30
C ASP A 588 -1.42 -8.13 -28.29
N THR A 589 -2.50 -7.32 -28.28
CA THR A 589 -3.62 -7.48 -29.23
C THR A 589 -3.69 -6.43 -30.37
N ILE A 590 -3.07 -5.25 -30.23
CA ILE A 590 -3.23 -4.13 -31.19
C ILE A 590 -1.97 -3.84 -32.03
N GLY A 591 -0.78 -4.27 -31.60
CA GLY A 591 0.48 -4.01 -32.29
C GLY A 591 0.45 -4.25 -33.82
N PRO A 592 -0.02 -5.39 -34.33
CA PRO A 592 0.11 -5.73 -35.75
C PRO A 592 -0.68 -4.85 -36.73
N GLN A 593 -1.85 -4.33 -36.34
CA GLN A 593 -2.70 -3.53 -37.26
C GLN A 593 -2.22 -2.07 -37.39
N PHE A 594 -1.61 -1.53 -36.35
CA PHE A 594 -1.00 -0.19 -36.35
C PHE A 594 0.21 -0.11 -37.30
N PHE A 595 1.04 -1.17 -37.35
CA PHE A 595 2.19 -1.22 -38.26
C PHE A 595 1.81 -1.40 -39.74
N ARG A 596 0.72 -2.13 -40.03
CA ARG A 596 0.16 -2.21 -41.39
C ARG A 596 -0.27 -0.85 -41.93
N LEU A 597 -0.82 0.01 -41.06
CA LEU A 597 -1.22 1.38 -41.41
C LEU A 597 -0.02 2.27 -41.74
N LEU A 598 1.05 2.20 -40.95
CA LEU A 598 2.31 2.94 -41.17
C LEU A 598 3.03 2.55 -42.47
N ILE A 599 2.94 1.28 -42.87
CA ILE A 599 3.54 0.76 -44.10
C ILE A 599 2.76 1.13 -45.36
N SER A 600 1.46 1.37 -45.25
CA SER A 600 0.65 1.82 -46.40
C SER A 600 0.95 3.26 -46.86
N SER A 601 1.68 4.03 -46.05
CA SER A 601 2.02 5.45 -46.27
C SER A 601 3.49 5.71 -46.65
N ILE A 602 4.21 4.67 -47.09
CA ILE A 602 5.67 4.58 -46.96
C ILE A 602 6.48 5.06 -48.18
N ASP A 603 5.83 5.44 -49.29
CA ASP A 603 6.52 5.82 -50.54
C ASP A 603 7.28 7.16 -50.50
N ASP A 604 6.93 8.05 -49.55
CA ASP A 604 7.58 9.36 -49.38
C ASP A 604 8.51 9.44 -48.15
N THR A 605 8.78 8.30 -47.50
CA THR A 605 9.70 8.22 -46.35
C THR A 605 11.13 7.91 -46.80
N PRO A 606 12.17 8.48 -46.16
CA PRO A 606 13.57 8.13 -46.44
C PRO A 606 13.77 6.61 -46.42
N VAL A 607 14.49 6.08 -47.42
CA VAL A 607 14.67 4.63 -47.65
C VAL A 607 15.16 3.91 -46.38
N SER A 608 15.97 4.59 -45.56
CA SER A 608 16.50 4.14 -44.28
C SER A 608 15.43 3.91 -43.19
N PHE A 609 14.43 4.77 -43.10
CA PHE A 609 13.34 4.65 -42.14
C PHE A 609 12.30 3.62 -42.58
N ARG A 610 12.01 3.60 -43.90
CA ARG A 610 11.18 2.59 -44.56
C ARG A 610 11.69 1.18 -44.28
N ARG A 611 13.01 1.02 -44.34
CA ARG A 611 13.75 -0.21 -44.06
C ARG A 611 13.54 -0.73 -42.64
N ILE A 612 13.74 0.10 -41.60
CA ILE A 612 13.55 -0.29 -40.19
C ILE A 612 12.09 -0.66 -39.89
N ILE A 613 11.13 0.10 -40.40
CA ILE A 613 9.69 -0.18 -40.19
C ILE A 613 9.27 -1.47 -40.90
N LEU A 614 9.78 -1.71 -42.11
CA LEU A 614 9.54 -2.97 -42.82
C LEU A 614 10.17 -4.17 -42.09
N THR A 615 11.35 -4.02 -41.49
CA THR A 615 11.96 -5.07 -40.66
C THR A 615 11.12 -5.38 -39.42
N ILE A 616 10.64 -4.36 -38.70
CA ILE A 616 9.75 -4.53 -37.53
C ILE A 616 8.45 -5.25 -37.94
N HIS A 617 7.85 -4.85 -39.07
CA HIS A 617 6.63 -5.47 -39.57
C HIS A 617 6.84 -6.92 -40.03
N GLN A 618 7.95 -7.21 -40.72
CA GLN A 618 8.31 -8.58 -41.11
C GLN A 618 8.55 -9.48 -39.89
N CYS A 619 9.09 -8.95 -38.79
CA CYS A 619 9.20 -9.67 -37.52
C CYS A 619 7.83 -9.93 -36.86
N THR A 620 6.83 -9.07 -37.07
CA THR A 620 5.47 -9.26 -36.53
C THR A 620 4.57 -10.14 -37.40
N GLU A 621 4.70 -10.11 -38.73
CA GLU A 621 3.87 -10.91 -39.64
C GLU A 621 4.30 -12.37 -39.74
N SER A 622 5.59 -12.67 -39.53
CA SER A 622 6.11 -14.05 -39.57
C SER A 622 5.67 -14.92 -38.38
N ASN A 623 5.08 -14.34 -37.32
CA ASN A 623 4.62 -15.04 -36.13
C ASN A 623 3.16 -14.69 -35.80
N ALA A 624 2.22 -15.37 -36.48
CA ALA A 624 0.78 -15.10 -36.40
C ALA A 624 0.08 -15.50 -35.07
N ASN A 625 0.79 -15.73 -33.96
CA ASN A 625 0.18 -16.00 -32.65
C ASN A 625 0.96 -15.36 -31.49
N THR A 626 0.31 -14.40 -30.81
CA THR A 626 0.46 -13.97 -29.40
C THR A 626 1.85 -13.97 -28.77
N GLN A 627 2.82 -13.23 -29.32
CA GLN A 627 4.00 -12.82 -28.55
C GLN A 627 4.31 -11.31 -28.71
N PRO A 628 4.81 -10.66 -27.63
CA PRO A 628 5.14 -9.24 -27.62
C PRO A 628 6.30 -8.91 -28.58
N LEU A 629 6.32 -7.66 -29.07
CA LEU A 629 7.41 -7.13 -29.90
C LEU A 629 8.79 -7.33 -29.24
N PRO A 630 9.87 -7.63 -30.00
CA PRO A 630 11.22 -7.70 -29.46
C PRO A 630 11.59 -6.41 -28.72
N THR A 631 12.29 -6.54 -27.59
CA THR A 631 12.61 -5.43 -26.67
C THR A 631 13.28 -4.25 -27.37
N VAL A 632 14.14 -4.52 -28.36
CA VAL A 632 14.82 -3.48 -29.15
C VAL A 632 13.84 -2.70 -30.04
N ALA A 633 12.84 -3.38 -30.62
CA ALA A 633 11.80 -2.73 -31.41
C ALA A 633 10.84 -1.90 -30.53
N SER A 634 10.51 -2.40 -29.34
CA SER A 634 9.70 -1.68 -28.34
C SER A 634 10.42 -0.43 -27.82
N TYR A 635 11.72 -0.54 -27.52
CA TYR A 635 12.57 0.61 -27.13
C TYR A 635 12.64 1.66 -28.24
N TYR A 636 12.89 1.25 -29.49
CA TYR A 636 12.94 2.17 -30.63
C TYR A 636 11.61 2.92 -30.82
N CYS A 637 10.48 2.24 -30.68
CA CYS A 637 9.15 2.88 -30.77
C CYS A 637 8.91 3.86 -29.62
N ARG A 638 9.21 3.45 -28.38
CA ARG A 638 8.87 4.22 -27.18
C ARG A 638 9.80 5.39 -26.89
N GLU A 639 11.09 5.23 -27.13
CA GLU A 639 12.12 6.20 -26.71
C GLU A 639 12.61 7.09 -27.84
N ILE A 640 12.39 6.70 -29.10
CA ILE A 640 12.84 7.48 -30.26
C ILE A 640 11.65 8.00 -31.06
N LEU A 641 10.70 7.13 -31.41
CA LEU A 641 9.59 7.48 -32.31
C LEU A 641 8.50 8.31 -31.61
N VAL A 642 8.06 7.90 -30.41
CA VAL A 642 7.01 8.59 -29.64
C VAL A 642 7.47 9.96 -29.11
N PRO A 643 8.67 10.11 -28.52
CA PRO A 643 9.13 11.42 -28.01
C PRO A 643 9.36 12.43 -29.13
N PHE A 644 9.74 11.99 -30.34
CA PHE A 644 9.87 12.83 -31.52
C PHE A 644 8.53 13.41 -32.01
N LEU A 645 7.48 12.57 -32.10
CA LEU A 645 6.14 13.03 -32.48
C LEU A 645 5.61 14.07 -31.48
N HIS A 646 6.00 13.94 -30.22
CA HIS A 646 5.68 14.91 -29.17
C HIS A 646 6.58 16.16 -29.16
N SER A 647 7.88 16.05 -29.49
CA SER A 647 8.81 17.19 -29.49
C SER A 647 8.59 18.12 -30.68
N GLN A 648 8.26 17.60 -31.85
CA GLN A 648 7.90 18.41 -33.03
C GLN A 648 6.63 19.24 -32.79
N GLN A 649 5.72 18.78 -31.94
CA GLN A 649 4.53 19.53 -31.54
C GLN A 649 4.89 20.73 -30.63
N LYS A 650 5.98 20.63 -29.85
CA LYS A 650 6.53 21.69 -29.00
C LYS A 650 7.47 22.66 -29.74
N GLU A 651 8.29 22.18 -30.67
CA GLU A 651 9.16 23.05 -31.47
C GLU A 651 8.41 23.78 -32.57
N ALA A 652 7.39 23.19 -33.20
CA ALA A 652 6.51 23.89 -34.14
C ALA A 652 5.75 25.05 -33.47
N SER A 653 5.49 24.96 -32.16
CA SER A 653 4.87 26.04 -31.37
C SER A 653 5.88 27.09 -30.88
N ALA A 654 7.15 26.73 -30.67
CA ALA A 654 8.23 27.67 -30.32
C ALA A 654 8.82 28.42 -31.53
N HIS A 655 9.01 27.74 -32.67
CA HIS A 655 9.55 28.36 -33.90
C HIS A 655 8.55 29.33 -34.55
N ALA A 656 7.25 29.10 -34.34
CA ALA A 656 6.17 30.04 -34.70
C ALA A 656 6.18 31.34 -33.89
N LEU A 657 6.86 31.37 -32.74
CA LEU A 657 7.05 32.57 -31.90
C LEU A 657 8.30 33.38 -32.31
N THR A 658 9.39 32.73 -32.75
CA THR A 658 10.63 33.45 -33.13
C THR A 658 10.58 34.07 -34.52
N ILE A 659 9.84 33.48 -35.49
CA ILE A 659 9.69 34.06 -36.84
C ILE A 659 8.78 35.32 -36.84
N LYS A 660 8.03 35.57 -35.76
CA LYS A 660 7.17 36.77 -35.63
C LYS A 660 7.92 38.09 -35.44
N PHE A 661 9.25 38.09 -35.28
CA PHE A 661 10.00 39.32 -34.99
C PHE A 661 10.95 39.84 -36.08
N ALA A 662 11.04 39.22 -37.26
CA ALA A 662 12.01 39.66 -38.27
C ALA A 662 11.48 40.07 -39.67
N SER A 663 10.19 39.90 -39.99
CA SER A 663 9.66 40.52 -41.23
C SER A 663 8.15 40.68 -41.24
N PHE A 664 7.72 41.93 -41.41
CA PHE A 664 6.33 42.34 -41.58
C PHE A 664 6.03 42.57 -43.07
N ASN A 665 4.80 42.25 -43.46
CA ASN A 665 4.11 42.53 -44.73
C ASN A 665 4.46 41.69 -45.98
N GLN A 666 3.69 40.62 -46.23
CA GLN A 666 2.77 40.50 -47.38
C GLN A 666 2.07 39.12 -47.44
N SER A 667 0.79 39.14 -47.84
CA SER A 667 -0.14 38.06 -48.22
C SER A 667 -0.04 36.69 -47.51
N SER A 668 -0.95 36.46 -46.56
CA SER A 668 -1.17 35.19 -45.87
C SER A 668 -2.13 34.25 -46.61
N ALA A 669 -1.67 33.62 -47.69
CA ALA A 669 -2.35 32.46 -48.25
C ALA A 669 -1.30 31.36 -48.53
N HIS A 670 -1.45 30.25 -47.81
CA HIS A 670 -0.67 29.00 -47.92
C HIS A 670 0.70 28.97 -47.23
N ARG A 671 0.66 28.75 -45.89
CA ARG A 671 1.67 27.95 -45.19
C ARG A 671 0.98 26.83 -44.41
N PRO A 672 1.53 25.60 -44.36
CA PRO A 672 0.96 24.53 -43.57
C PRO A 672 1.12 24.85 -42.07
N ARG A 673 0.04 24.66 -41.29
CA ARG A 673 -0.05 25.08 -39.88
C ARG A 673 0.47 24.03 -38.88
N SER A 674 0.77 22.81 -39.32
CA SER A 674 1.45 21.81 -38.48
C SER A 674 2.01 20.65 -39.32
N LEU A 675 3.01 19.93 -38.79
CA LEU A 675 3.54 18.68 -39.37
C LEU A 675 2.41 17.65 -39.63
N LYS A 676 1.38 17.66 -38.77
CA LYS A 676 0.16 16.84 -38.88
C LYS A 676 -0.65 17.16 -40.14
N ASP A 677 -0.71 18.41 -40.57
CA ASP A 677 -1.45 18.83 -41.78
C ASP A 677 -0.67 18.53 -43.07
N ALA A 678 0.66 18.61 -43.03
CA ALA A 678 1.53 18.21 -44.14
C ALA A 678 1.45 16.70 -44.38
N LEU A 679 1.53 15.90 -43.31
CA LEU A 679 1.35 14.44 -43.35
C LEU A 679 -0.05 14.04 -43.84
N LYS A 680 -1.09 14.80 -43.46
CA LYS A 680 -2.49 14.59 -43.89
C LYS A 680 -2.74 14.95 -45.36
N LYS A 681 -1.94 15.83 -45.97
CA LYS A 681 -2.01 16.12 -47.43
C LYS A 681 -1.34 15.03 -48.26
N VAL A 682 -0.19 14.53 -47.78
CA VAL A 682 0.54 13.40 -48.38
C VAL A 682 -0.28 12.11 -48.28
N SER A 683 -0.94 11.85 -47.13
CA SER A 683 -1.84 10.70 -46.95
C SER A 683 -3.06 10.70 -47.88
N ASN A 684 -3.41 11.86 -48.43
CA ASN A 684 -4.51 12.02 -49.39
C ASN A 684 -4.03 11.96 -50.85
N GLY A 685 -2.76 11.60 -51.11
CA GLY A 685 -2.19 11.45 -52.46
C GLY A 685 -1.95 12.76 -53.23
N ASN A 686 -1.98 13.92 -52.56
CA ASN A 686 -1.76 15.21 -53.23
C ASN A 686 -0.25 15.49 -53.36
N PRO A 687 0.26 15.92 -54.54
CA PRO A 687 1.67 16.20 -54.73
C PRO A 687 2.13 17.38 -53.86
N ILE A 688 3.29 17.22 -53.22
CA ILE A 688 3.89 18.22 -52.34
C ILE A 688 4.22 19.48 -53.17
N SER A 689 3.76 20.65 -52.71
CA SER A 689 3.99 21.92 -53.41
C SER A 689 5.47 22.34 -53.35
N PRO A 690 6.04 23.00 -54.39
CA PRO A 690 7.40 23.54 -54.37
C PRO A 690 7.68 24.50 -53.20
N SER A 691 6.63 25.08 -52.62
CA SER A 691 6.71 25.97 -51.44
C SER A 691 6.91 25.24 -50.10
N GLU A 692 6.70 23.92 -50.07
CA GLU A 692 6.85 23.04 -48.89
C GLU A 692 8.19 22.27 -48.93
N ALA A 693 8.98 22.42 -50.00
CA ALA A 693 10.31 21.82 -50.18
C ALA A 693 11.30 22.10 -49.03
N PRO A 694 11.37 23.31 -48.42
CA PRO A 694 12.30 23.56 -47.32
C PRO A 694 12.03 22.74 -46.05
N LEU A 695 10.77 22.33 -45.81
CA LEU A 695 10.40 21.48 -44.67
C LEU A 695 10.82 20.02 -44.94
N VAL A 696 10.61 19.55 -46.16
CA VAL A 696 11.04 18.22 -46.60
C VAL A 696 12.57 18.13 -46.60
N ASP A 697 13.26 19.16 -47.08
CA ASP A 697 14.72 19.25 -47.08
C ASP A 697 15.28 19.37 -45.64
N SER A 698 14.60 20.09 -44.72
CA SER A 698 15.00 20.15 -43.30
C SER A 698 14.83 18.80 -42.58
N ILE A 699 13.78 18.04 -42.90
CA ILE A 699 13.56 16.69 -42.36
C ILE A 699 14.60 15.72 -42.93
N ARG A 700 14.92 15.83 -44.23
CA ARG A 700 15.93 15.00 -44.91
C ARG A 700 17.34 15.30 -44.39
N GLU A 701 17.73 16.58 -44.32
CA GLU A 701 19.02 17.04 -43.79
C GLU A 701 19.22 16.67 -42.31
N TRP A 702 18.13 16.57 -41.53
CA TRP A 702 18.16 16.11 -40.16
C TRP A 702 18.36 14.59 -40.05
N PHE A 703 17.67 13.79 -40.88
CA PHE A 703 17.88 12.34 -40.93
C PHE A 703 19.31 11.99 -41.34
N ASP A 704 19.86 12.70 -42.32
CA ASP A 704 21.25 12.53 -42.77
C ASP A 704 22.29 12.97 -41.72
N ARG A 705 21.89 13.76 -40.70
CA ARG A 705 22.75 14.24 -39.60
C ARG A 705 22.71 13.37 -38.32
N LEU A 706 21.62 12.64 -38.07
CA LEU A 706 21.36 12.02 -36.76
C LEU A 706 21.59 10.52 -36.71
N MET A 707 21.46 9.84 -37.84
CA MET A 707 21.78 8.43 -37.94
C MET A 707 22.50 8.22 -39.27
N ASP A 708 23.78 7.90 -39.21
CA ASP A 708 24.48 7.56 -40.43
C ASP A 708 23.97 6.21 -40.96
N GLU A 709 24.21 5.93 -42.25
CA GLU A 709 23.76 4.70 -42.89
C GLU A 709 24.30 3.44 -42.18
N LYS A 710 25.40 3.57 -41.42
CA LYS A 710 26.01 2.50 -40.65
C LYS A 710 25.24 2.19 -39.38
N GLU A 711 24.70 3.19 -38.68
CA GLU A 711 23.80 3.03 -37.53
C GLU A 711 22.46 2.43 -37.96
N ILE A 712 21.91 2.85 -39.10
CA ILE A 712 20.69 2.28 -39.68
C ILE A 712 20.86 0.79 -39.98
N ILE A 713 21.94 0.42 -40.68
CA ILE A 713 22.27 -0.99 -40.96
C ILE A 713 22.50 -1.77 -39.65
N THR A 714 23.00 -1.11 -38.61
CA THR A 714 23.20 -1.74 -37.30
C THR A 714 21.87 -2.03 -36.62
N TYR A 715 20.93 -1.08 -36.58
CA TYR A 715 19.61 -1.30 -35.97
C TYR A 715 18.78 -2.33 -36.75
N GLU A 716 18.82 -2.31 -38.08
CA GLU A 716 18.20 -3.37 -38.90
C GLU A 716 18.77 -4.75 -38.55
N ARG A 717 20.09 -4.88 -38.44
CA ARG A 717 20.74 -6.14 -38.08
C ARG A 717 20.38 -6.59 -36.66
N LEU A 718 20.34 -5.67 -35.69
CA LEU A 718 19.99 -5.99 -34.30
C LEU A 718 18.53 -6.43 -34.16
N ILE A 719 17.62 -5.78 -34.88
CA ILE A 719 16.20 -6.14 -34.90
C ILE A 719 16.02 -7.50 -35.60
N ALA A 720 16.69 -7.73 -36.74
CA ALA A 720 16.66 -9.01 -37.44
C ALA A 720 17.28 -10.17 -36.63
N CYS A 721 18.43 -9.96 -35.98
CA CYS A 721 19.10 -10.95 -35.12
C CYS A 721 18.32 -11.28 -33.84
N SER A 722 17.40 -10.40 -33.41
CA SER A 722 16.55 -10.64 -32.23
C SER A 722 15.29 -11.46 -32.53
N SER A 723 15.05 -11.83 -33.80
CA SER A 723 13.92 -12.68 -34.20
C SER A 723 14.31 -14.17 -34.15
N MET A 724 13.56 -14.95 -33.37
CA MET A 724 13.90 -16.27 -32.84
C MET A 724 13.89 -17.46 -33.83
N THR A 725 14.21 -17.26 -35.12
CA THR A 725 14.11 -18.36 -36.10
C THR A 725 15.39 -19.05 -36.52
N GLU A 726 16.58 -18.58 -36.17
CA GLU A 726 17.78 -19.43 -36.35
C GLU A 726 18.70 -19.32 -35.14
N THR A 727 19.17 -20.48 -34.68
CA THR A 727 20.22 -20.62 -33.68
C THR A 727 21.47 -19.88 -34.15
N THR A 728 21.61 -18.60 -33.81
CA THR A 728 22.89 -17.92 -33.95
C THR A 728 23.62 -17.88 -32.62
N THR A 729 24.90 -18.15 -32.77
CA THR A 729 25.81 -18.74 -31.84
C THR A 729 26.31 -17.70 -30.83
N LYS A 730 26.94 -18.17 -29.74
CA LYS A 730 27.81 -17.37 -28.85
C LYS A 730 28.66 -16.30 -29.56
N GLU A 731 28.94 -16.46 -30.85
CA GLU A 731 29.69 -15.51 -31.68
C GLU A 731 28.90 -14.24 -32.04
N GLU A 732 27.57 -14.24 -32.11
CA GLU A 732 26.78 -13.04 -32.40
C GLU A 732 26.60 -12.15 -31.16
N ASP A 733 26.37 -12.75 -29.99
CA ASP A 733 26.47 -12.04 -28.70
C ASP A 733 27.88 -11.49 -28.46
N GLN A 734 28.90 -12.22 -28.90
CA GLN A 734 30.29 -11.74 -28.87
C GLN A 734 30.55 -10.63 -29.89
N LYS A 735 29.90 -10.64 -31.06
CA LYS A 735 29.95 -9.54 -32.05
C LYS A 735 29.18 -8.31 -31.59
N PHE A 736 28.07 -8.45 -30.89
CA PHE A 736 27.33 -7.34 -30.27
C PHE A 736 28.14 -6.71 -29.14
N THR A 737 28.76 -7.53 -28.30
CA THR A 737 29.71 -7.08 -27.27
C THR A 737 30.95 -6.40 -27.87
N GLN A 738 31.49 -6.93 -28.98
CA GLN A 738 32.60 -6.30 -29.72
C GLN A 738 32.19 -5.01 -30.45
N TRP A 739 30.92 -4.89 -30.88
CA TRP A 739 30.38 -3.69 -31.50
C TRP A 739 30.14 -2.57 -30.47
N LEU A 740 29.58 -2.88 -29.29
CA LEU A 740 29.51 -1.97 -28.14
C LEU A 740 30.91 -1.44 -27.75
N ASN A 741 31.92 -2.32 -27.75
CA ASN A 741 33.33 -1.97 -27.51
C ASN A 741 34.01 -1.16 -28.64
N ARG A 742 33.42 -1.11 -29.84
CA ARG A 742 33.91 -0.30 -30.97
C ARG A 742 33.23 1.07 -31.05
N THR A 743 31.95 1.16 -30.67
CA THR A 743 31.15 2.39 -30.74
C THR A 743 31.44 3.35 -29.58
N TYR A 744 31.74 2.82 -28.39
CA TYR A 744 32.05 3.63 -27.20
C TYR A 744 33.55 3.66 -26.86
N GLY A 745 34.41 3.13 -27.74
CA GLY A 745 35.74 2.68 -27.36
C GLY A 745 35.65 1.48 -26.40
N PRO A 746 36.78 0.82 -26.05
CA PRO A 746 36.75 -0.30 -25.12
C PRO A 746 36.07 0.13 -23.80
N SER A 747 34.97 -0.55 -23.46
CA SER A 747 34.03 -0.25 -22.36
C SER A 747 34.63 -0.35 -20.95
N SER A 748 35.94 -0.51 -20.80
CA SER A 748 36.58 -0.49 -19.48
C SER A 748 36.42 0.88 -18.81
N ALA A 749 36.64 1.98 -19.54
CA ALA A 749 36.70 3.31 -18.93
C ALA A 749 35.37 3.82 -18.33
N LEU A 750 34.22 3.51 -18.95
CA LEU A 750 32.91 4.02 -18.49
C LEU A 750 32.33 3.16 -17.35
N HIS A 751 32.54 1.83 -17.38
CA HIS A 751 32.24 0.96 -16.25
C HIS A 751 33.13 1.27 -15.05
N ASP A 752 34.39 1.64 -15.28
CA ASP A 752 35.31 2.04 -14.21
C ASP A 752 34.84 3.30 -13.48
N VAL A 753 34.31 4.31 -14.17
CA VAL A 753 33.81 5.55 -13.52
C VAL A 753 32.61 5.25 -12.62
N HIS A 754 31.64 4.46 -13.09
CA HIS A 754 30.47 4.13 -12.27
C HIS A 754 30.83 3.24 -11.08
N ARG A 755 31.69 2.23 -11.28
CA ARG A 755 32.20 1.40 -10.18
C ARG A 755 32.98 2.22 -9.17
N THR A 756 33.84 3.14 -9.63
CA THR A 756 34.57 4.07 -8.77
C THR A 756 33.62 4.92 -7.93
N LEU A 757 32.52 5.42 -8.52
CA LEU A 757 31.49 6.16 -7.79
C LEU A 757 30.80 5.29 -6.74
N LEU A 758 30.42 4.06 -7.08
CA LEU A 758 29.78 3.13 -6.14
C LEU A 758 30.72 2.72 -5.00
N HIS A 759 32.01 2.48 -5.28
CA HIS A 759 33.03 2.24 -4.26
C HIS A 759 33.14 3.43 -3.30
N ARG A 760 33.16 4.66 -3.84
CA ARG A 760 33.14 5.87 -3.01
C ARG A 760 31.89 5.96 -2.14
N GLN A 761 30.71 5.72 -2.71
CA GLN A 761 29.45 5.72 -1.96
C GLN A 761 29.42 4.65 -0.87
N LEU A 762 30.00 3.47 -1.12
CA LEU A 762 30.10 2.41 -0.12
C LEU A 762 31.01 2.84 1.05
N LEU A 763 32.15 3.45 0.75
CA LEU A 763 33.06 3.98 1.78
C LEU A 763 32.41 5.11 2.58
N ASP A 764 31.80 6.09 1.91
CA ASP A 764 31.04 7.17 2.55
C ASP A 764 29.93 6.60 3.46
N LYS A 765 29.25 5.54 3.01
CA LYS A 765 28.26 4.82 3.80
C LYS A 765 28.88 4.09 4.98
N MET A 766 30.02 3.43 4.84
CA MET A 766 30.73 2.76 5.94
C MET A 766 31.18 3.73 7.03
N ASP A 767 31.61 4.92 6.63
CA ASP A 767 32.18 5.96 7.50
C ASP A 767 31.14 6.95 8.05
N SER A 768 29.86 6.81 7.67
CA SER A 768 28.79 7.69 8.14
C SER A 768 28.65 7.71 9.67
N ASP A 769 28.41 8.89 10.24
CA ASP A 769 28.10 9.06 11.67
C ASP A 769 26.66 8.62 12.03
N SER A 770 25.84 8.28 11.03
CA SER A 770 24.44 7.87 11.23
C SER A 770 24.29 6.44 11.78
N TRP A 771 25.38 5.67 11.83
CA TRP A 771 25.38 4.31 12.35
C TRP A 771 25.20 4.28 13.87
N ARG A 772 24.13 3.64 14.34
CA ARG A 772 23.88 3.45 15.78
C ARG A 772 24.44 2.12 16.24
N LYS A 773 25.38 2.13 17.20
CA LYS A 773 25.95 0.90 17.79
C LYS A 773 24.89 0.15 18.58
N ILE A 774 24.79 -1.17 18.37
CA ILE A 774 23.81 -2.06 19.03
C ILE A 774 24.49 -3.13 19.87
N VAL A 775 25.62 -3.64 19.40
CA VAL A 775 26.42 -4.63 20.13
C VAL A 775 27.85 -4.13 20.17
N ASP A 776 28.44 -4.16 21.37
CA ASP A 776 29.85 -3.88 21.58
C ASP A 776 30.44 -5.00 22.44
N LYS A 777 31.46 -5.68 21.91
CA LYS A 777 32.18 -6.78 22.56
C LYS A 777 33.68 -6.54 22.40
N PRO A 778 34.26 -5.60 23.17
CA PRO A 778 35.66 -5.23 23.03
C PRO A 778 36.61 -6.40 23.31
N SER A 779 36.26 -7.31 24.21
CA SER A 779 37.05 -8.52 24.50
C SER A 779 37.18 -9.48 23.30
N GLU A 780 36.31 -9.32 22.30
CA GLU A 780 36.27 -10.14 21.10
C GLU A 780 36.62 -9.33 19.84
N ASN A 781 37.03 -8.07 20.01
CA ASN A 781 37.24 -7.09 18.95
C ASN A 781 36.06 -7.08 17.95
N PHE A 782 34.82 -7.07 18.46
CA PHE A 782 33.60 -7.14 17.65
C PHE A 782 32.63 -6.01 18.01
N SER A 783 32.09 -5.36 17.00
CA SER A 783 31.02 -4.37 17.12
C SER A 783 29.99 -4.53 16.00
N PHE A 784 28.72 -4.28 16.33
CA PHE A 784 27.61 -4.29 15.37
C PHE A 784 26.78 -3.02 15.48
N TYR A 785 26.40 -2.47 14.34
CA TYR A 785 25.68 -1.21 14.19
C TYR A 785 24.47 -1.40 13.28
N LYS A 786 23.48 -0.51 13.42
CA LYS A 786 22.32 -0.42 12.52
C LYS A 786 22.14 1.01 12.00
N PHE A 787 21.62 1.15 10.79
CA PHE A 787 21.33 2.42 10.13
C PHE A 787 19.99 2.33 9.41
N LYS A 788 19.19 3.41 9.45
CA LYS A 788 17.93 3.54 8.71
C LYS A 788 18.19 4.49 7.55
N GLU A 789 18.23 3.98 6.34
CA GLU A 789 18.39 4.81 5.15
C GLU A 789 17.04 5.41 4.74
N GLU A 790 17.03 6.69 4.38
CA GLU A 790 15.82 7.37 3.94
C GLU A 790 15.29 6.75 2.64
N GLY A 791 13.97 6.56 2.55
CA GLY A 791 13.34 5.91 1.40
C GLY A 791 13.49 4.38 1.34
N ILE A 792 14.31 3.77 2.19
CA ILE A 792 14.45 2.30 2.24
C ILE A 792 13.73 1.76 3.50
N PRO A 793 12.73 0.88 3.35
CA PRO A 793 11.93 0.40 4.47
C PRO A 793 12.73 -0.47 5.45
N LEU A 794 13.85 -1.05 5.03
CA LEU A 794 14.65 -1.93 5.86
C LEU A 794 15.85 -1.23 6.47
N MET A 795 16.26 -1.73 7.64
CA MET A 795 17.50 -1.26 8.28
C MET A 795 18.72 -1.87 7.56
N ALA A 796 19.80 -1.10 7.46
CA ALA A 796 21.11 -1.63 7.12
C ALA A 796 21.84 -2.11 8.39
N GLY A 797 22.67 -3.14 8.26
CA GLY A 797 23.57 -3.63 9.32
C GLY A 797 25.04 -3.37 8.97
N LYS A 798 25.84 -2.97 9.95
CA LYS A 798 27.31 -2.84 9.81
C LYS A 798 28.00 -3.64 10.89
N THR A 799 28.95 -4.47 10.50
CA THR A 799 29.80 -5.26 11.40
C THR A 799 31.22 -4.76 11.28
N VAL A 800 31.88 -4.56 12.43
CA VAL A 800 33.31 -4.25 12.50
C VAL A 800 33.96 -5.30 13.40
N ALA A 801 34.94 -6.04 12.87
CA ALA A 801 35.63 -7.09 13.61
C ALA A 801 37.11 -7.17 13.27
N GLU A 802 37.94 -7.69 14.19
CA GLU A 802 39.35 -8.01 13.91
C GLU A 802 39.56 -9.53 13.81
N LEU A 803 40.09 -9.96 12.68
CA LEU A 803 40.41 -11.34 12.33
C LEU A 803 41.92 -11.54 12.47
N LYS A 804 42.34 -12.59 13.17
CA LYS A 804 43.75 -12.97 13.34
C LYS A 804 44.27 -13.74 12.13
N LEU A 805 44.08 -13.19 10.95
CA LEU A 805 44.48 -13.75 9.67
C LEU A 805 45.19 -12.67 8.86
N SER A 806 46.02 -13.07 7.90
CA SER A 806 46.53 -12.11 6.90
C SER A 806 45.39 -11.57 6.04
N LEU A 807 45.63 -10.47 5.32
CA LEU A 807 44.60 -9.79 4.51
C LEU A 807 43.87 -10.74 3.54
N GLU A 808 44.62 -11.57 2.83
CA GLU A 808 44.09 -12.52 1.84
C GLU A 808 43.35 -13.69 2.50
N GLU A 809 43.94 -14.29 3.55
CA GLU A 809 43.29 -15.36 4.33
C GLU A 809 41.98 -14.87 4.96
N ALA A 810 41.97 -13.65 5.50
CA ALA A 810 40.80 -13.02 6.10
C ALA A 810 39.66 -12.83 5.08
N ALA A 811 39.96 -12.29 3.90
CA ALA A 811 38.97 -12.06 2.86
C ALA A 811 38.40 -13.37 2.28
N ALA A 812 39.24 -14.41 2.13
CA ALA A 812 38.82 -15.72 1.66
C ALA A 812 37.94 -16.46 2.68
N GLU A 813 38.41 -16.60 3.92
CA GLU A 813 37.71 -17.34 4.97
C GLU A 813 36.40 -16.64 5.40
N TRP A 814 36.36 -15.31 5.36
CA TRP A 814 35.14 -14.54 5.68
C TRP A 814 33.99 -14.88 4.72
N ASN A 815 34.26 -14.88 3.41
CA ASN A 815 33.26 -15.21 2.40
C ASN A 815 32.85 -16.68 2.50
N ARG A 816 33.81 -17.57 2.72
CA ARG A 816 33.56 -19.02 2.86
C ARG A 816 32.61 -19.29 4.04
N LEU A 817 32.94 -18.83 5.24
CA LEU A 817 32.19 -19.16 6.46
C LEU A 817 30.87 -18.42 6.60
N ILE A 818 30.74 -17.19 6.08
CA ILE A 818 29.46 -16.48 6.14
C ILE A 818 28.42 -17.12 5.24
N TRP A 819 28.85 -17.69 4.12
CA TRP A 819 27.94 -18.29 3.15
C TRP A 819 27.93 -19.82 3.16
N ASP A 820 28.55 -20.44 4.17
CA ASP A 820 28.63 -21.89 4.32
C ASP A 820 27.26 -22.48 4.75
N PRO A 821 26.62 -23.33 3.93
CA PRO A 821 25.38 -23.99 4.32
C PRO A 821 25.54 -24.97 5.49
N GLU A 822 26.76 -25.42 5.80
CA GLU A 822 27.02 -26.27 6.98
C GLU A 822 27.06 -25.44 8.27
N GLU A 823 27.30 -24.12 8.19
CA GLU A 823 27.37 -23.22 9.34
C GLU A 823 26.07 -22.46 9.60
N ASP A 824 25.17 -22.38 8.61
CA ASP A 824 23.88 -21.69 8.72
C ASP A 824 22.79 -22.40 7.92
N ASP A 825 21.88 -23.07 8.63
CA ASP A 825 20.72 -23.78 8.07
C ASP A 825 19.78 -22.89 7.24
N LEU A 826 19.88 -21.56 7.38
CA LEU A 826 19.15 -20.61 6.54
C LEU A 826 19.76 -20.51 5.14
N ILE A 827 20.98 -20.96 4.90
CA ILE A 827 21.60 -20.94 3.58
C ILE A 827 21.28 -22.25 2.87
N LYS A 828 20.49 -22.14 1.80
CA LYS A 828 20.20 -23.28 0.93
C LYS A 828 21.34 -23.50 -0.06
N SER A 829 21.85 -22.43 -0.66
CA SER A 829 22.99 -22.49 -1.56
C SER A 829 23.64 -21.11 -1.71
N TYR A 830 24.93 -21.11 -2.00
CA TYR A 830 25.68 -19.92 -2.38
C TYR A 830 26.72 -20.32 -3.44
N HIS A 831 26.81 -19.56 -4.52
CA HIS A 831 27.84 -19.75 -5.54
C HIS A 831 28.25 -18.41 -6.14
N THR A 832 29.47 -18.36 -6.63
CA THR A 832 30.05 -17.20 -7.31
C THR A 832 30.62 -17.61 -8.64
N GLU A 833 30.35 -16.84 -9.69
CA GLU A 833 30.83 -17.11 -11.04
C GLU A 833 31.55 -15.87 -11.60
N PRO A 834 32.75 -16.01 -12.20
CA PRO A 834 33.43 -14.89 -12.83
C PRO A 834 32.65 -14.42 -14.06
N THR A 835 32.50 -13.10 -14.20
CA THR A 835 31.87 -12.46 -15.36
C THR A 835 32.93 -11.98 -16.35
N ALA A 836 32.53 -11.73 -17.60
CA ALA A 836 33.44 -11.23 -18.64
C ALA A 836 34.08 -9.86 -18.31
N ASN A 837 33.46 -9.09 -17.41
CA ASN A 837 33.87 -7.72 -17.07
C ASN A 837 34.75 -7.65 -15.80
N GLY A 838 35.35 -8.78 -15.40
CA GLY A 838 36.24 -8.86 -14.23
C GLY A 838 35.54 -8.88 -12.87
N THR A 839 34.21 -8.72 -12.82
CA THR A 839 33.40 -8.86 -11.60
C THR A 839 33.04 -10.32 -11.34
N LEU A 840 32.61 -10.65 -10.12
CA LEU A 840 31.97 -11.94 -9.82
C LEU A 840 30.46 -11.74 -9.76
N LEU A 841 29.67 -12.67 -10.29
CA LEU A 841 28.24 -12.78 -10.03
C LEU A 841 28.05 -13.74 -8.86
N ALA A 842 27.49 -13.26 -7.77
CA ALA A 842 27.15 -14.06 -6.60
C ALA A 842 25.65 -14.30 -6.53
N VAL A 843 25.26 -15.56 -6.30
CA VAL A 843 23.86 -15.96 -6.14
C VAL A 843 23.71 -16.69 -4.81
N ALA A 844 22.90 -16.12 -3.93
CA ALA A 844 22.61 -16.65 -2.60
C ALA A 844 21.13 -17.05 -2.52
N CYS A 845 20.85 -18.32 -2.20
CA CYS A 845 19.50 -18.80 -1.91
C CYS A 845 19.37 -19.07 -0.41
N LEU A 846 18.42 -18.40 0.26
CA LEU A 846 18.12 -18.62 1.66
C LEU A 846 16.82 -19.42 1.84
N LYS A 847 16.88 -20.40 2.74
CA LYS A 847 15.75 -21.16 3.26
C LYS A 847 15.11 -20.37 4.39
N LEU A 848 13.88 -19.90 4.17
CA LEU A 848 13.09 -19.26 5.23
C LEU A 848 12.15 -20.29 5.88
N PRO A 849 11.80 -20.12 7.16
CA PRO A 849 10.84 -21.00 7.82
C PRO A 849 9.44 -20.84 7.21
N SER A 850 8.69 -21.94 7.16
CA SER A 850 7.26 -21.92 6.79
C SER A 850 6.51 -20.91 7.68
N PRO A 851 5.62 -20.05 7.13
CA PRO A 851 5.04 -20.10 5.78
C PRO A 851 5.80 -19.32 4.70
N PHE A 852 6.99 -18.79 4.97
CA PHE A 852 7.70 -17.95 4.02
C PHE A 852 8.38 -18.78 2.92
N GLN A 853 8.19 -18.37 1.66
CA GLN A 853 8.93 -18.94 0.54
C GLN A 853 10.44 -18.68 0.68
N ASN A 854 11.25 -19.52 0.05
CA ASN A 854 12.69 -19.29 -0.03
C ASN A 854 12.99 -17.95 -0.73
N ARG A 855 14.19 -17.42 -0.49
CA ARG A 855 14.63 -16.17 -1.10
C ARG A 855 15.86 -16.38 -1.92
N ILE A 856 15.95 -15.67 -3.04
CA ILE A 856 17.14 -15.67 -3.89
C ILE A 856 17.61 -14.23 -4.09
N TRP A 857 18.89 -13.98 -3.85
CA TRP A 857 19.55 -12.73 -4.17
C TRP A 857 20.62 -13.01 -5.21
N SER A 858 20.74 -12.09 -6.16
CA SER A 858 21.78 -12.07 -7.18
C SER A 858 22.45 -10.71 -7.10
N TYR A 859 23.77 -10.67 -7.03
CA TYR A 859 24.52 -9.43 -6.97
C TYR A 859 25.90 -9.56 -7.62
N TYR A 860 26.37 -8.48 -8.21
CA TYR A 860 27.74 -8.37 -8.69
C TYR A 860 28.66 -8.04 -7.53
N ILE A 861 29.88 -8.56 -7.57
CA ILE A 861 30.99 -8.27 -6.66
C ILE A 861 32.13 -7.68 -7.50
N ASP A 862 32.52 -6.46 -7.20
CA ASP A 862 33.73 -5.82 -7.73
C ASP A 862 34.75 -5.68 -6.60
N GLU A 863 35.97 -6.16 -6.82
CA GLU A 863 37.02 -6.21 -5.81
C GLU A 863 38.20 -5.32 -6.20
N VAL A 864 38.49 -4.33 -5.35
CA VAL A 864 39.66 -3.46 -5.49
C VAL A 864 40.68 -3.83 -4.43
N ARG A 865 41.90 -4.12 -4.85
CA ARG A 865 43.01 -4.53 -3.98
C ARG A 865 44.10 -3.48 -3.91
N SER A 866 44.71 -3.37 -2.73
CA SER A 866 45.95 -2.67 -2.46
C SER A 866 46.77 -3.49 -1.46
N GLU A 867 48.03 -3.12 -1.21
CA GLU A 867 48.93 -3.87 -0.33
C GLU A 867 48.36 -4.15 1.07
N LYS A 868 47.58 -3.22 1.62
CA LYS A 868 47.04 -3.30 2.99
C LYS A 868 45.53 -3.35 3.08
N LYS A 869 44.83 -3.31 1.94
CA LYS A 869 43.38 -3.14 1.92
C LYS A 869 42.73 -3.83 0.73
N ILE A 870 41.64 -4.54 0.99
CA ILE A 870 40.74 -5.12 -0.03
C ILE A 870 39.35 -4.52 0.19
N VAL A 871 38.74 -3.98 -0.87
CA VAL A 871 37.35 -3.48 -0.85
C VAL A 871 36.52 -4.29 -1.83
N ARG A 872 35.46 -4.92 -1.34
CA ARG A 872 34.45 -5.64 -2.14
C ARG A 872 33.17 -4.82 -2.16
N LEU A 873 32.80 -4.37 -3.34
CA LEU A 873 31.55 -3.67 -3.62
C LEU A 873 30.52 -4.67 -4.15
N ASN A 874 29.35 -4.70 -3.51
CA ASN A 874 28.26 -5.59 -3.87
C ASN A 874 27.00 -4.78 -4.26
N TRP A 875 26.41 -5.05 -5.43
CA TRP A 875 25.16 -4.40 -5.87
C TRP A 875 24.27 -5.36 -6.67
N ASN A 876 22.97 -5.06 -6.69
CA ASN A 876 21.95 -5.93 -7.30
C ASN A 876 22.30 -6.34 -8.75
N ALA A 877 22.21 -7.62 -9.04
CA ALA A 877 22.29 -8.18 -10.38
C ALA A 877 20.90 -8.66 -10.84
N PRO A 878 20.57 -8.57 -12.14
CA PRO A 878 19.36 -9.17 -12.69
C PRO A 878 19.32 -10.67 -12.39
N HIS A 879 18.12 -11.21 -12.16
CA HIS A 879 17.94 -12.63 -11.93
C HIS A 879 16.66 -13.13 -12.64
N PRO A 880 16.71 -14.29 -13.33
CA PRO A 880 15.52 -14.87 -13.93
C PRO A 880 14.52 -15.34 -12.86
N PRO A 881 13.20 -15.30 -13.12
CA PRO A 881 12.21 -15.83 -12.19
C PRO A 881 12.52 -17.29 -11.85
N THR A 882 12.69 -17.60 -10.56
CA THR A 882 12.95 -18.97 -10.09
C THR A 882 11.75 -19.50 -9.33
N LYS A 883 11.16 -20.59 -9.81
CA LYS A 883 9.94 -21.19 -9.26
C LYS A 883 10.12 -21.52 -7.78
N GLY A 884 9.18 -21.06 -6.95
CA GLY A 884 9.17 -21.33 -5.50
C GLY A 884 10.16 -20.48 -4.69
N THR A 885 10.71 -19.43 -5.28
CA THR A 885 11.55 -18.44 -4.58
C THR A 885 11.03 -17.03 -4.86
N VAL A 886 11.17 -16.13 -3.90
CA VAL A 886 10.99 -14.69 -4.12
C VAL A 886 12.35 -14.05 -4.30
N VAL A 887 12.50 -13.24 -5.35
CA VAL A 887 13.74 -12.52 -5.64
C VAL A 887 13.85 -11.34 -4.66
N GLY A 888 14.86 -11.40 -3.81
CA GLY A 888 15.24 -10.28 -2.96
C GLY A 888 16.03 -9.24 -3.74
N TYR A 889 16.23 -8.07 -3.15
CA TYR A 889 16.95 -6.96 -3.77
C TYR A 889 18.16 -6.58 -2.93
N VAL A 890 19.32 -6.35 -3.55
CA VAL A 890 20.53 -5.91 -2.86
C VAL A 890 20.74 -4.42 -3.08
N HIS A 891 20.53 -3.61 -2.04
CA HIS A 891 20.98 -2.22 -2.07
C HIS A 891 22.51 -2.17 -1.95
N LEU A 892 23.09 -0.97 -2.02
CA LEU A 892 24.53 -0.79 -1.88
C LEU A 892 25.06 -1.39 -0.56
N GLN A 893 25.88 -2.44 -0.69
CA GLN A 893 26.46 -3.21 0.40
C GLN A 893 27.90 -3.63 0.03
N GLY A 894 28.66 -4.18 0.98
CA GLY A 894 30.03 -4.61 0.70
C GLY A 894 30.90 -4.84 1.92
N GLU A 895 32.16 -5.19 1.68
CA GLU A 895 33.16 -5.47 2.70
C GLU A 895 34.45 -4.68 2.47
N MET A 896 35.06 -4.22 3.56
CA MET A 896 36.38 -3.60 3.56
C MET A 896 37.27 -4.37 4.54
N PHE A 897 38.35 -4.96 4.03
CA PHE A 897 39.38 -5.63 4.80
C PHE A 897 40.60 -4.73 4.84
N GLU A 898 41.13 -4.47 6.03
CA GLU A 898 42.32 -3.62 6.23
C GLU A 898 43.28 -4.31 7.20
N GLU A 899 44.52 -4.53 6.78
CA GLU A 899 45.55 -5.09 7.65
C GLU A 899 46.03 -4.03 8.64
N VAL A 900 45.51 -4.11 9.88
CA VAL A 900 45.82 -3.14 10.94
C VAL A 900 47.15 -3.44 11.62
N LYS A 901 47.56 -4.72 11.63
CA LYS A 901 48.86 -5.23 12.09
C LYS A 901 49.21 -6.48 11.28
N PRO A 902 50.49 -6.85 11.11
CA PRO A 902 50.86 -8.08 10.43
C PRO A 902 50.09 -9.30 10.97
N GLY A 903 49.31 -9.95 10.11
CA GLY A 903 48.47 -11.09 10.48
C GLY A 903 47.22 -10.78 11.31
N ILE A 904 46.83 -9.50 11.39
CA ILE A 904 45.55 -9.06 11.96
C ILE A 904 44.86 -8.12 10.98
N THR A 905 43.74 -8.57 10.43
CA THR A 905 42.92 -7.83 9.48
C THR A 905 41.62 -7.40 10.12
N ARG A 906 41.31 -6.10 10.05
CA ARG A 906 40.00 -5.56 10.40
C ARG A 906 39.06 -5.72 9.21
N VAL A 907 37.90 -6.31 9.44
CA VAL A 907 36.80 -6.36 8.47
C VAL A 907 35.69 -5.39 8.89
N THR A 908 35.28 -4.54 7.95
CA THR A 908 34.08 -3.71 8.03
C THR A 908 33.10 -4.19 6.96
N SER A 909 32.01 -4.84 7.35
CA SER A 909 31.01 -5.39 6.43
C SER A 909 29.68 -4.66 6.61
N VAL A 910 29.15 -4.11 5.52
CA VAL A 910 27.82 -3.49 5.44
C VAL A 910 26.90 -4.46 4.68
N TYR A 911 25.75 -4.75 5.27
CA TYR A 911 24.67 -5.53 4.66
C TYR A 911 23.42 -4.66 4.51
N HIS A 912 22.87 -4.61 3.30
CA HIS A 912 21.65 -3.85 3.01
C HIS A 912 20.79 -4.58 1.96
N GLY A 913 20.22 -5.72 2.34
CA GLY A 913 19.34 -6.50 1.48
C GLY A 913 17.87 -6.32 1.84
N ASP A 914 17.03 -6.19 0.81
CA ASP A 914 15.58 -6.30 0.90
C ASP A 914 15.14 -7.72 0.59
N VAL A 915 14.34 -8.27 1.51
CA VAL A 915 13.84 -9.64 1.44
C VAL A 915 12.72 -9.77 0.42
N LYS A 916 11.99 -8.67 0.12
CA LYS A 916 10.81 -8.62 -0.75
C LYS A 916 9.72 -9.65 -0.41
N GLY A 917 8.57 -9.52 -1.09
CA GLY A 917 7.37 -10.35 -0.88
C GLY A 917 6.74 -10.16 0.50
N ASN A 918 5.94 -11.14 0.93
CA ASN A 918 5.17 -11.10 2.19
C ASN A 918 6.04 -11.32 3.45
N PHE A 919 7.25 -10.75 3.51
CA PHE A 919 8.14 -10.88 4.66
C PHE A 919 8.00 -9.63 5.55
N PRO A 920 7.39 -9.73 6.75
CA PRO A 920 7.08 -8.55 7.56
C PRO A 920 8.34 -7.73 7.90
N GLU A 921 8.22 -6.40 7.86
CA GLU A 921 9.35 -5.49 8.09
C GLU A 921 9.99 -5.71 9.48
N TRP A 922 9.17 -5.89 10.52
CA TRP A 922 9.67 -6.16 11.87
C TRP A 922 10.48 -7.46 11.93
N LEU A 923 10.12 -8.46 11.12
CA LEU A 923 10.82 -9.74 11.03
C LEU A 923 12.13 -9.57 10.24
N ALA A 924 12.12 -8.81 9.14
CA ALA A 924 13.33 -8.42 8.42
C ALA A 924 14.32 -7.69 9.33
N ASN A 925 13.83 -6.75 10.13
CA ASN A 925 14.63 -6.04 11.12
C ASN A 925 15.16 -6.97 12.24
N LEU A 926 14.41 -8.00 12.61
CA LEU A 926 14.88 -9.04 13.53
C LEU A 926 16.01 -9.89 12.93
N THR A 927 15.96 -10.19 11.63
CA THR A 927 17.02 -10.97 10.97
C THR A 927 18.38 -10.25 10.99
N ILE A 928 18.39 -8.91 10.95
CA ILE A 928 19.61 -8.10 11.10
C ILE A 928 20.28 -8.35 12.46
N LYS A 929 19.49 -8.44 13.53
CA LYS A 929 20.01 -8.79 14.87
C LYS A 929 20.53 -10.22 14.91
N GLN A 930 19.85 -11.17 14.27
CA GLN A 930 20.32 -12.57 14.18
C GLN A 930 21.65 -12.66 13.41
N ARG A 931 21.80 -11.90 12.32
CA ARG A 931 23.05 -11.78 11.57
C ARG A 931 24.19 -11.27 12.43
N SER A 932 23.95 -10.33 13.35
CA SER A 932 24.99 -9.88 14.29
C SER A 932 25.55 -11.03 15.14
N THR A 933 24.68 -11.93 15.62
CA THR A 933 25.09 -13.12 16.38
C THR A 933 25.85 -14.10 15.49
N LYS A 934 25.39 -14.30 14.25
CA LYS A 934 26.07 -15.16 13.26
C LYS A 934 27.48 -14.65 12.99
N TYR A 935 27.64 -13.38 12.62
CA TYR A 935 28.94 -12.81 12.24
C TYR A 935 29.90 -12.86 13.43
N ARG A 936 29.42 -12.62 14.65
CA ARG A 936 30.22 -12.79 15.87
C ARG A 936 30.73 -14.23 16.04
N LYS A 937 29.88 -15.23 15.84
CA LYS A 937 30.28 -16.66 15.91
C LYS A 937 31.32 -17.00 14.84
N VAL A 938 31.15 -16.50 13.61
CA VAL A 938 32.12 -16.68 12.52
C VAL A 938 33.48 -16.08 12.90
N VAL A 939 33.52 -14.84 13.41
CA VAL A 939 34.75 -14.19 13.90
C VAL A 939 35.43 -15.02 14.99
N GLN A 940 34.67 -15.49 15.98
CA GLN A 940 35.19 -16.34 17.06
C GLN A 940 35.78 -17.64 16.52
N LYS A 941 35.10 -18.28 15.58
CA LYS A 941 35.54 -19.53 14.95
C LYS A 941 36.85 -19.32 14.18
N MET A 942 36.92 -18.34 13.28
CA MET A 942 38.14 -18.01 12.52
C MET A 942 39.34 -17.77 13.45
N ASN A 943 39.14 -16.96 14.49
CA ASN A 943 40.19 -16.63 15.45
C ASN A 943 40.63 -17.84 16.30
N ARG A 944 39.70 -18.74 16.64
CA ARG A 944 39.98 -19.99 17.35
C ARG A 944 40.74 -20.97 16.47
N ASP A 945 40.30 -21.16 15.23
CA ASP A 945 40.87 -22.12 14.30
C ASP A 945 42.30 -21.73 13.92
N ARG A 946 42.58 -20.42 13.76
CA ARG A 946 43.97 -19.93 13.64
C ARG A 946 44.80 -20.22 14.87
N ARG A 947 44.26 -20.00 16.08
CA ARG A 947 44.99 -20.28 17.32
C ARG A 947 45.37 -21.76 17.41
N LEU A 948 44.47 -22.66 17.04
CA LEU A 948 44.73 -24.10 16.99
C LEU A 948 45.76 -24.46 15.92
N SER A 949 45.67 -23.86 14.73
CA SER A 949 46.66 -24.03 13.66
C SER A 949 48.08 -23.63 14.13
N LEU A 950 48.22 -22.47 14.77
CA LEU A 950 49.50 -22.01 15.33
C LEU A 950 50.04 -22.91 16.46
N MET A 951 49.15 -23.50 17.27
CA MET A 951 49.54 -24.49 18.28
C MET A 951 50.03 -25.80 17.65
N SER A 952 49.38 -26.23 16.56
CA SER A 952 49.75 -27.47 15.85
C SER A 952 51.04 -27.36 15.04
N SER A 953 51.41 -26.15 14.60
CA SER A 953 52.59 -25.95 13.75
C SER A 953 53.92 -25.84 14.52
N GLY A 954 53.93 -26.11 15.83
CA GLY A 954 55.16 -26.10 16.66
C GLY A 954 55.79 -24.72 16.90
N ASN A 955 55.22 -23.65 16.34
CA ASN A 955 55.73 -22.27 16.47
C ASN A 955 55.28 -21.57 17.76
N TYR A 956 54.79 -22.32 18.75
CA TYR A 956 54.24 -21.78 20.02
C TYR A 956 55.18 -22.00 21.22
N HIS A 957 56.49 -21.87 20.98
CA HIS A 957 57.51 -21.82 22.03
C HIS A 957 58.22 -20.47 22.01
N SER A 958 57.51 -19.42 22.42
CA SER A 958 58.08 -18.17 22.95
C SER A 958 57.05 -17.45 23.82
#